data_AF-A8H713-F1
#
_entry.id   AF-A8H713-F1
#
_cell.length_a   1.000
_cell.length_b   1.000
_cell.length_c   1.000
_cell.angle_alpha   90.00
_cell.angle_beta   90.00
_cell.angle_gamma   90.00
#
_symmetry.space_group_name_H-M   'P 1'
#
loop_
_entity.id
_entity.type
_entity.pdbx_description
1 polymer ?
#
loop_
_entity_poly.entity_id
_entity_poly.type
_entity_poly.pdbx_seq_one_letter_code
_entity_poly.pdbx_strand_id
1 'polypeptide(L)'
;MTLQLHKALVEQLKPLLMEPEFPELFDQLTADETNSTRFLLKMELNRLASACTRLIDLRNKTELECEVFIFEGQQHYLDAPAKERFLEALALYRDEYTLGVYEQVIEAHKQRISKLRQSNQNEVVSDVSPFVAKAVVLGSYFARSEERMNYSMRINVTQGHHNFNGITVDLSVGGARIRIPAKHGLQPKVPICIKLLELGEEYYHQDLQQGVDYQIVDSEQNHEYCWLRLKRVSGSEALSLMLEKLIRGYKFRYKVDVNDVLVTTKGLGFERHYLPHLPHLPLFIETRMNSDSNAPQQLIISHKLLSRDNQAISEYFKDEDNICQLSSFLTPARLKRIIDSVDDSQHCLFFCFTFTAQGAKFFYSASLAELNSRDLLALFLSFGAAKPSFRVFKIAKQAVDHQQSYKASILPGDEGRYSALTETQLSAFSHALQVIDMTPLKADEQYQCWAQINRDAKNQASVNELKIFGQKKVSQHSIKLISLQFSERRNESRFAFKTAVMLSQGKQSMAASTDDISSRGLKLSVTTPVNFDEAEPILISFPKLQPLAGKTSLASLPYRLIRTRKNGITLHLAAQVGHTPHVGVEFLNRLIEHNREKLEKLTENNHNVKELADGMKNIAMRKLASVPYYLERTVKSAYISTLGIGTEQNHIANIFASQSDNTLAYNLAPLLNDGKLKRDFITPMRSMKPQNGLSYFEIFVQISRMSQGQIKVRCISDCDLRERSQQLSFIQRSQELGEFMALRVYRGATGKPDLNYIRREREYINIHSPHKGKKLEGQLWNIIGVGEFLNVTQEVTLRFPELLS
;
A
#
# COMPACT_ATOMS: atom_id res chain seq x y z
N MET A 1 -25.67 -14.44 19.97
CA MET A 1 -26.27 -14.87 18.69
C MET A 1 -27.19 -13.77 18.20
N THR A 2 -27.08 -13.38 16.93
CA THR A 2 -27.69 -12.15 16.39
C THR A 2 -29.04 -12.45 15.72
N LEU A 3 -30.05 -11.61 15.98
CA LEU A 3 -31.41 -11.66 15.38
C LEU A 3 -31.45 -11.74 13.84
N GLN A 4 -30.33 -11.46 13.16
CA GLN A 4 -30.19 -11.55 11.70
C GLN A 4 -30.48 -12.95 11.14
N LEU A 5 -30.23 -14.02 11.91
CA LEU A 5 -30.51 -15.40 11.48
C LEU A 5 -32.01 -15.74 11.48
N HIS A 6 -32.84 -14.98 12.21
CA HIS A 6 -34.28 -15.26 12.35
C HIS A 6 -35.18 -14.19 11.69
N LYS A 7 -34.63 -13.31 10.83
CA LYS A 7 -35.41 -12.27 10.11
C LYS A 7 -36.56 -12.89 9.30
N ALA A 8 -36.32 -14.03 8.65
CA ALA A 8 -37.35 -14.74 7.88
C ALA A 8 -38.53 -15.20 8.74
N LEU A 9 -38.25 -15.68 9.95
CA LEU A 9 -39.28 -16.14 10.90
C LEU A 9 -40.09 -14.95 11.46
N VAL A 10 -39.44 -13.80 11.71
CA VAL A 10 -40.14 -12.57 12.09
C VAL A 10 -41.07 -12.09 10.98
N GLU A 11 -40.64 -12.10 9.70
CA GLU A 11 -41.52 -11.73 8.59
C GLU A 11 -42.72 -12.67 8.43
N GLN A 12 -42.57 -13.97 8.73
CA GLN A 12 -43.68 -14.94 8.72
C GLN A 12 -44.67 -14.72 9.86
N LEU A 13 -44.22 -14.26 11.02
CA LEU A 13 -45.05 -14.06 12.22
C LEU A 13 -45.77 -12.69 12.24
N LYS A 14 -45.27 -11.68 11.51
CA LYS A 14 -45.90 -10.33 11.45
C LYS A 14 -47.39 -10.34 11.06
N PRO A 15 -47.84 -11.07 10.03
CA PRO A 15 -49.25 -11.06 9.64
C PRO A 15 -50.17 -11.69 10.69
N LEU A 16 -49.61 -12.57 11.53
CA LEU A 16 -50.34 -13.31 12.56
C LEU A 16 -50.37 -12.55 13.90
N LEU A 17 -49.56 -11.50 14.05
CA LEU A 17 -49.31 -10.77 15.30
C LEU A 17 -50.59 -10.33 16.02
N MET A 18 -51.58 -9.91 15.25
CA MET A 18 -52.82 -9.36 15.78
C MET A 18 -53.95 -10.40 15.88
N GLU A 19 -53.73 -11.65 15.43
CA GLU A 19 -54.76 -12.69 15.50
C GLU A 19 -55.04 -13.12 16.96
N PRO A 20 -56.30 -13.44 17.30
CA PRO A 20 -56.65 -13.86 18.66
C PRO A 20 -55.94 -15.15 19.08
N GLU A 21 -55.58 -15.99 18.11
CA GLU A 21 -54.88 -17.27 18.29
C GLU A 21 -53.34 -17.15 18.19
N PHE A 22 -52.81 -15.92 18.11
CA PHE A 22 -51.37 -15.68 17.97
C PHE A 22 -50.49 -16.40 19.00
N PRO A 23 -50.85 -16.50 20.30
CA PRO A 23 -50.03 -17.24 21.27
C PRO A 23 -49.84 -18.71 20.89
N GLU A 24 -50.88 -19.38 20.40
CA GLU A 24 -50.83 -20.80 20.00
C GLU A 24 -50.04 -20.98 18.71
N LEU A 25 -50.24 -20.09 17.73
CA LEU A 25 -49.50 -20.08 16.47
C LEU A 25 -48.01 -19.77 16.67
N PHE A 26 -47.69 -18.86 17.59
CA PHE A 26 -46.31 -18.52 17.94
C PHE A 26 -45.59 -19.73 18.56
N ASP A 27 -46.24 -20.46 19.46
CA ASP A 27 -45.66 -21.65 20.09
C ASP A 27 -45.46 -22.79 19.09
N GLN A 28 -46.38 -22.96 18.13
CA GLN A 28 -46.24 -23.95 17.05
C GLN A 28 -45.11 -23.59 16.07
N LEU A 29 -45.07 -22.35 15.57
CA LEU A 29 -44.09 -21.91 14.56
C LEU A 29 -42.68 -21.71 15.14
N THR A 30 -42.53 -21.69 16.46
CA THR A 30 -41.23 -21.59 17.14
C THR A 30 -40.85 -22.85 17.91
N ALA A 31 -41.52 -23.99 17.66
CA ALA A 31 -41.32 -25.26 18.37
C ALA A 31 -39.84 -25.73 18.40
N ASP A 32 -39.11 -25.54 17.31
CA ASP A 32 -37.71 -25.94 17.17
C ASP A 32 -36.70 -24.90 17.69
N GLU A 33 -37.18 -23.74 18.16
CA GLU A 33 -36.34 -22.63 18.62
C GLU A 33 -36.09 -22.66 20.13
N THR A 34 -34.90 -22.22 20.54
CA THR A 34 -34.53 -22.14 21.96
C THR A 34 -35.36 -21.10 22.74
N ASN A 35 -35.53 -21.28 24.05
CA ASN A 35 -36.24 -20.32 24.91
C ASN A 35 -35.68 -18.90 24.80
N SER A 36 -34.35 -18.76 24.67
CA SER A 36 -33.71 -17.47 24.46
C SER A 36 -34.07 -16.84 23.11
N THR A 37 -34.16 -17.65 22.04
CA THR A 37 -34.59 -17.17 20.72
C THR A 37 -36.06 -16.77 20.73
N ARG A 38 -36.95 -17.58 21.32
CA ARG A 38 -38.38 -17.27 21.44
C ARG A 38 -38.63 -15.97 22.20
N PHE A 39 -37.88 -15.73 23.28
CA PHE A 39 -37.94 -14.48 24.02
C PHE A 39 -37.57 -13.27 23.14
N LEU A 40 -36.48 -13.36 22.38
CA LEU A 40 -36.03 -12.31 21.45
C LEU A 40 -37.05 -12.06 20.32
N LEU A 41 -37.66 -13.12 19.78
CA LEU A 41 -38.71 -13.00 18.77
C LEU A 41 -39.95 -12.30 19.33
N LYS A 42 -40.39 -12.68 20.53
CA LYS A 42 -41.54 -12.06 21.21
C LYS A 42 -41.27 -10.58 21.53
N MET A 43 -40.06 -10.23 21.98
CA MET A 43 -39.67 -8.85 22.18
C MET A 43 -39.71 -8.03 20.88
N GLU A 44 -39.21 -8.57 19.78
CA GLU A 44 -39.19 -7.87 18.50
C GLU A 44 -40.59 -7.70 17.90
N LEU A 45 -41.44 -8.72 18.00
CA LEU A 45 -42.83 -8.68 17.54
C LEU A 45 -43.65 -7.66 18.36
N ASN A 46 -43.50 -7.64 19.68
CA ASN A 46 -44.14 -6.64 20.54
C ASN A 46 -43.63 -5.22 20.25
N ARG A 47 -42.33 -5.06 19.93
CA ARG A 47 -41.76 -3.77 19.52
C ARG A 47 -42.40 -3.28 18.23
N LEU A 48 -42.56 -4.14 17.24
CA LEU A 48 -43.19 -3.80 15.96
C LEU A 48 -44.68 -3.47 16.12
N ALA A 49 -45.38 -4.15 17.02
CA ALA A 49 -46.79 -3.91 17.36
C ALA A 49 -47.04 -2.58 18.09
N SER A 50 -46.01 -1.99 18.71
CA SER A 50 -46.18 -0.78 19.52
C SER A 50 -46.61 0.43 18.70
N ALA A 51 -47.51 1.25 19.26
CA ALA A 51 -48.00 2.47 18.64
C ALA A 51 -46.85 3.42 18.27
N CYS A 52 -46.91 4.02 17.08
CA CYS A 52 -45.88 4.92 16.58
C CYS A 52 -46.31 6.39 16.67
N THR A 53 -45.43 7.23 17.20
CA THR A 53 -45.59 8.69 17.23
C THR A 53 -44.70 9.40 16.22
N ARG A 54 -43.96 8.65 15.38
CA ARG A 54 -42.99 9.23 14.44
C ARG A 54 -43.69 9.63 13.15
N LEU A 55 -43.54 10.89 12.78
CA LEU A 55 -44.00 11.40 11.49
C LEU A 55 -43.05 10.95 10.36
N ILE A 56 -43.61 10.68 9.18
CA ILE A 56 -42.84 10.36 7.98
C ILE A 56 -42.83 11.60 7.09
N ASP A 57 -41.64 12.19 6.89
CA ASP A 57 -41.45 13.30 5.97
C ASP A 57 -40.39 12.95 4.92
N LEU A 58 -40.84 12.85 3.66
CA LEU A 58 -40.04 12.50 2.50
C LEU A 58 -39.69 13.67 1.58
N ARG A 59 -40.15 14.91 1.85
CA ARG A 59 -40.02 16.06 0.92
C ARG A 59 -38.59 16.36 0.44
N ASN A 60 -37.58 16.05 1.26
CA ASN A 60 -36.16 16.21 0.93
C ASN A 60 -35.41 14.88 0.74
N LYS A 61 -36.16 13.78 0.57
CA LYS A 61 -35.64 12.40 0.54
C LYS A 61 -36.14 11.59 -0.66
N THR A 62 -36.93 12.19 -1.54
CA THR A 62 -37.46 11.58 -2.75
C THR A 62 -37.40 12.59 -3.90
N GLU A 63 -37.40 12.08 -5.13
CA GLU A 63 -37.45 12.89 -6.36
C GLU A 63 -38.90 13.13 -6.82
N LEU A 64 -39.87 12.49 -6.17
CA LEU A 64 -41.30 12.59 -6.47
C LEU A 64 -41.97 13.67 -5.62
N GLU A 65 -43.05 14.26 -6.13
CA GLU A 65 -43.85 15.19 -5.34
C GLU A 65 -44.45 14.47 -4.11
N CYS A 66 -44.32 15.12 -2.96
CA CYS A 66 -44.88 14.63 -1.70
C CYS A 66 -46.18 15.38 -1.39
N GLU A 67 -47.21 14.63 -1.04
CA GLU A 67 -48.50 15.15 -0.58
C GLU A 67 -48.62 15.04 0.94
N VAL A 68 -49.49 15.88 1.50
CA VAL A 68 -49.88 15.78 2.91
C VAL A 68 -50.86 14.62 3.08
N PHE A 69 -50.52 13.67 3.94
CA PHE A 69 -51.37 12.55 4.32
C PHE A 69 -51.60 12.59 5.83
N ILE A 70 -52.87 12.71 6.25
CA ILE A 70 -53.25 12.80 7.66
C ILE A 70 -53.85 11.46 8.09
N PHE A 71 -53.28 10.86 9.14
CA PHE A 71 -53.76 9.61 9.72
C PHE A 71 -53.72 9.72 11.25
N GLU A 72 -54.83 9.41 11.92
CA GLU A 72 -54.98 9.55 13.39
C GLU A 72 -54.50 10.92 13.96
N GLY A 73 -54.75 12.01 13.21
CA GLY A 73 -54.31 13.35 13.60
C GLY A 73 -52.81 13.63 13.44
N GLN A 74 -52.03 12.64 12.98
CA GLN A 74 -50.62 12.80 12.61
C GLN A 74 -50.50 13.20 11.14
N GLN A 75 -49.67 14.20 10.86
CA GLN A 75 -49.44 14.71 9.51
C GLN A 75 -48.14 14.16 8.91
N HIS A 76 -48.27 13.33 7.89
CA HIS A 76 -47.17 12.75 7.12
C HIS A 76 -47.02 13.48 5.78
N TYR A 77 -45.79 13.51 5.24
CA TYR A 77 -45.49 14.01 3.91
C TYR A 77 -44.90 12.85 3.09
N LEU A 78 -45.74 12.25 2.25
CA LEU A 78 -45.44 11.01 1.53
C LEU A 78 -45.54 11.23 0.03
N ASP A 79 -44.66 10.59 -0.75
CA ASP A 79 -44.90 10.44 -2.18
C ASP A 79 -45.92 9.32 -2.45
N ALA A 80 -46.47 9.27 -3.66
CA ALA A 80 -47.52 8.32 -4.02
C ALA A 80 -47.15 6.85 -3.68
N PRO A 81 -45.94 6.33 -4.00
CA PRO A 81 -45.57 4.96 -3.63
C PRO A 81 -45.42 4.75 -2.12
N ALA A 82 -44.90 5.73 -1.38
CA ALA A 82 -44.79 5.61 0.08
C ALA A 82 -46.17 5.64 0.74
N LYS A 83 -47.13 6.39 0.18
CA LYS A 83 -48.53 6.40 0.62
C LYS A 83 -49.22 5.06 0.38
N GLU A 84 -49.06 4.46 -0.79
CA GLU A 84 -49.54 3.09 -1.07
C GLU A 84 -48.96 2.08 -0.09
N ARG A 85 -47.64 2.11 0.10
CA ARG A 85 -46.96 1.21 1.05
C ARG A 85 -47.42 1.43 2.48
N PHE A 86 -47.74 2.66 2.85
CA PHE A 86 -48.29 3.00 4.17
C PHE A 86 -49.65 2.33 4.38
N LEU A 87 -50.56 2.39 3.40
CA LEU A 87 -51.87 1.73 3.46
C LEU A 87 -51.76 0.21 3.47
N GLU A 88 -50.87 -0.38 2.66
CA GLU A 88 -50.62 -1.82 2.69
C GLU A 88 -50.07 -2.29 4.05
N ALA A 89 -49.15 -1.50 4.62
CA ALA A 89 -48.58 -1.82 5.92
C ALA A 89 -49.60 -1.65 7.04
N LEU A 90 -50.49 -0.66 6.99
CA LEU A 90 -51.58 -0.50 7.94
C LEU A 90 -52.49 -1.74 7.99
N ALA A 91 -52.85 -2.29 6.83
CA ALA A 91 -53.68 -3.50 6.76
C ALA A 91 -53.06 -4.70 7.49
N LEU A 92 -51.72 -4.80 7.54
CA LEU A 92 -50.99 -5.84 8.27
C LEU A 92 -51.03 -5.66 9.80
N TYR A 93 -51.31 -4.44 10.29
CA TYR A 93 -51.34 -4.11 11.71
C TYR A 93 -52.74 -3.62 12.16
N ARG A 94 -53.81 -4.17 11.56
CA ARG A 94 -55.22 -3.86 11.89
C ARG A 94 -55.56 -2.36 11.84
N ASP A 95 -55.04 -1.68 10.83
CA ASP A 95 -55.27 -0.25 10.60
C ASP A 95 -54.80 0.64 11.76
N GLU A 96 -53.86 0.16 12.59
CA GLU A 96 -53.21 0.97 13.62
C GLU A 96 -51.83 1.44 13.14
N TYR A 97 -51.49 2.71 13.43
CA TYR A 97 -50.17 3.21 13.09
C TYR A 97 -49.11 2.73 14.09
N THR A 98 -48.46 1.61 13.77
CA THR A 98 -47.43 0.98 14.60
C THR A 98 -46.01 1.24 14.12
N LEU A 99 -45.01 0.94 14.97
CA LEU A 99 -43.60 1.07 14.59
C LEU A 99 -43.24 0.16 13.40
N GLY A 100 -43.94 -0.97 13.26
CA GLY A 100 -43.85 -1.84 12.10
C GLY A 100 -44.29 -1.19 10.79
N VAL A 101 -45.37 -0.39 10.81
CA VAL A 101 -45.82 0.42 9.66
C VAL A 101 -44.75 1.42 9.25
N TYR A 102 -44.24 2.20 10.21
CA TYR A 102 -43.18 3.18 9.99
C TYR A 102 -41.93 2.54 9.35
N GLU A 103 -41.45 1.43 9.92
CA GLU A 103 -40.24 0.76 9.44
C GLU A 103 -40.41 0.18 8.03
N GLN A 104 -41.56 -0.43 7.73
CA GLN A 104 -41.84 -0.96 6.39
C GLN A 104 -41.87 0.12 5.32
N VAL A 105 -42.50 1.27 5.60
CA VAL A 105 -42.57 2.41 4.66
C VAL A 105 -41.18 2.99 4.42
N ILE A 106 -40.37 3.19 5.48
CA ILE A 106 -39.00 3.70 5.36
C ILE A 106 -38.08 2.70 4.66
N GLU A 107 -38.21 1.40 4.92
CA GLU A 107 -37.41 0.36 4.26
C GLU A 107 -37.75 0.26 2.77
N ALA A 108 -39.04 0.25 2.42
CA ALA A 108 -39.49 0.25 1.02
C ALA A 108 -38.99 1.49 0.27
N HIS A 109 -39.09 2.68 0.89
CA HIS A 109 -38.54 3.92 0.34
C HIS A 109 -37.03 3.83 0.09
N LYS A 110 -36.26 3.33 1.07
CA LYS A 110 -34.81 3.13 0.93
C LYS A 110 -34.46 2.15 -0.18
N GLN A 111 -35.19 1.04 -0.29
CA GLN A 111 -34.99 0.05 -1.35
C GLN A 111 -35.29 0.65 -2.73
N ARG A 112 -36.36 1.45 -2.84
CA ARG A 112 -36.71 2.17 -4.08
C ARG A 112 -35.62 3.16 -4.48
N ILE A 113 -35.13 3.99 -3.57
CA ILE A 113 -34.00 4.91 -3.82
C ILE A 113 -32.72 4.14 -4.17
N SER A 114 -32.46 2.99 -3.54
CA SER A 114 -31.31 2.15 -3.88
C SER A 114 -31.44 1.53 -5.27
N LYS A 115 -32.64 1.10 -5.67
CA LYS A 115 -32.93 0.58 -7.01
C LYS A 115 -32.83 1.68 -8.06
N LEU A 116 -33.36 2.88 -7.81
CA LEU A 116 -33.18 4.07 -8.65
C LEU A 116 -31.71 4.46 -8.80
N ARG A 117 -30.93 4.38 -7.73
CA ARG A 117 -29.47 4.60 -7.80
C ARG A 117 -28.74 3.49 -8.55
N GLN A 118 -29.23 2.25 -8.53
CA GLN A 118 -28.68 1.13 -9.30
C GLN A 118 -29.12 1.17 -10.77
N SER A 119 -30.34 1.60 -11.07
CA SER A 119 -30.83 1.79 -12.44
C SER A 119 -30.18 3.01 -13.08
N ASN A 120 -30.03 4.13 -12.35
CA ASN A 120 -29.25 5.29 -12.82
C ASN A 120 -27.73 5.01 -12.89
N GLN A 121 -27.24 3.94 -12.23
CA GLN A 121 -25.88 3.42 -12.46
C GLN A 121 -25.79 2.51 -13.69
N ASN A 122 -26.91 1.97 -14.18
CA ASN A 122 -26.97 1.14 -15.39
C ASN A 122 -27.44 1.90 -16.63
N GLU A 123 -28.15 3.04 -16.50
CA GLU A 123 -28.59 3.90 -17.60
C GLU A 123 -27.71 5.14 -17.82
N VAL A 124 -26.80 5.44 -16.88
CA VAL A 124 -25.62 6.26 -17.19
C VAL A 124 -24.47 5.32 -17.56
N VAL A 125 -24.63 4.60 -18.68
CA VAL A 125 -23.48 4.28 -19.51
C VAL A 125 -23.09 5.59 -20.19
N SER A 126 -22.45 6.48 -19.42
CA SER A 126 -21.55 7.42 -20.07
C SER A 126 -20.43 6.59 -20.71
N ASP A 127 -19.88 7.10 -21.82
CA ASP A 127 -18.74 6.60 -22.59
C ASP A 127 -17.43 6.42 -21.78
N VAL A 128 -17.50 6.11 -20.48
CA VAL A 128 -16.36 5.87 -19.62
C VAL A 128 -15.87 4.45 -19.87
N SER A 129 -14.80 4.36 -20.66
CA SER A 129 -13.98 3.16 -20.87
C SER A 129 -13.92 2.25 -19.62
N PRO A 130 -14.16 0.93 -19.74
CA PRO A 130 -14.08 -0.01 -18.62
C PRO A 130 -12.64 -0.19 -18.09
N PHE A 131 -11.66 0.48 -18.71
CA PHE A 131 -10.24 0.44 -18.40
C PHE A 131 -9.77 1.70 -17.66
N VAL A 132 -10.69 2.42 -17.00
CA VAL A 132 -10.34 3.58 -16.17
C VAL A 132 -9.91 3.13 -14.77
N ALA A 133 -8.63 3.34 -14.45
CA ALA A 133 -8.06 3.11 -13.12
C ALA A 133 -8.09 4.39 -12.28
N LYS A 134 -8.27 4.25 -10.97
CA LYS A 134 -8.20 5.37 -10.01
C LYS A 134 -6.80 5.50 -9.44
N ALA A 135 -6.34 6.72 -9.15
CA ALA A 135 -5.10 6.91 -8.42
C ALA A 135 -5.24 6.65 -6.92
N VAL A 136 -4.15 6.16 -6.33
CA VAL A 136 -3.85 6.25 -4.90
C VAL A 136 -2.48 6.89 -4.75
N VAL A 137 -2.38 7.89 -3.89
CA VAL A 137 -1.09 8.53 -3.56
C VAL A 137 -0.31 7.59 -2.65
N LEU A 138 0.96 7.33 -2.99
CA LEU A 138 1.89 6.50 -2.22
C LEU A 138 3.07 7.35 -1.74
N GLY A 139 3.73 6.93 -0.66
CA GLY A 139 4.97 7.52 -0.15
C GLY A 139 4.87 8.87 0.55
N SER A 140 3.87 9.68 0.22
CA SER A 140 3.66 11.02 0.78
C SER A 140 2.28 11.10 1.43
N TYR A 141 2.27 11.10 2.76
CA TYR A 141 1.05 11.06 3.56
C TYR A 141 0.93 12.31 4.42
N PHE A 142 -0.23 12.96 4.33
CA PHE A 142 -0.56 14.09 5.18
C PHE A 142 -1.30 13.57 6.40
N ALA A 143 -0.67 13.64 7.56
CA ALA A 143 -1.31 13.41 8.84
C ALA A 143 -1.71 14.76 9.44
N ARG A 144 -2.96 14.88 9.91
CA ARG A 144 -3.36 16.03 10.69
C ARG A 144 -2.74 15.94 12.08
N SER A 145 -2.31 17.08 12.61
CA SER A 145 -1.86 17.18 14.00
C SER A 145 -3.01 17.05 15.01
N GLU A 146 -4.25 17.33 14.58
CA GLU A 146 -5.43 17.44 15.46
C GLU A 146 -6.66 16.74 14.88
N GLU A 147 -7.52 16.24 15.78
CA GLU A 147 -8.84 15.72 15.42
C GLU A 147 -9.76 16.85 14.93
N ARG A 148 -10.55 16.56 13.88
CA ARG A 148 -11.62 17.44 13.40
C ARG A 148 -12.97 16.83 13.65
N MET A 149 -13.81 17.55 14.37
CA MET A 149 -15.18 17.17 14.63
C MET A 149 -16.08 17.89 13.63
N ASN A 150 -16.97 17.15 12.95
CA ASN A 150 -18.05 17.80 12.20
C ASN A 150 -19.00 18.42 13.23
N TYR A 151 -18.96 19.74 13.31
CA TYR A 151 -19.69 20.48 14.31
C TYR A 151 -20.18 21.76 13.65
N SER A 152 -21.48 21.83 13.38
CA SER A 152 -22.09 22.94 12.67
C SER A 152 -22.70 23.91 13.66
N MET A 153 -22.11 25.09 13.76
CA MET A 153 -22.59 26.19 14.58
C MET A 153 -22.64 27.46 13.74
N ARG A 154 -23.51 28.39 14.13
CA ARG A 154 -23.55 29.73 13.52
C ARG A 154 -22.29 30.51 13.86
N ILE A 155 -21.76 31.19 12.85
CA ILE A 155 -20.60 32.06 12.98
C ILE A 155 -20.85 33.41 12.35
N ASN A 156 -20.13 34.41 12.85
CA ASN A 156 -20.00 35.70 12.21
C ASN A 156 -18.55 35.89 11.75
N VAL A 157 -18.37 36.27 10.49
CA VAL A 157 -17.04 36.41 9.87
C VAL A 157 -16.85 37.85 9.45
N THR A 158 -15.72 38.44 9.85
CA THR A 158 -15.39 39.84 9.58
C THR A 158 -14.00 39.99 8.95
N GLN A 159 -13.90 40.85 7.93
CA GLN A 159 -12.63 41.30 7.33
C GLN A 159 -12.77 42.74 6.83
N GLY A 160 -12.14 43.69 7.53
CA GLY A 160 -12.33 45.11 7.26
C GLY A 160 -13.80 45.52 7.42
N HIS A 161 -14.42 46.02 6.34
CA HIS A 161 -15.85 46.37 6.32
C HIS A 161 -16.77 45.22 5.92
N HIS A 162 -16.23 44.08 5.51
CA HIS A 162 -17.03 42.91 5.15
C HIS A 162 -17.45 42.18 6.42
N ASN A 163 -18.76 41.91 6.55
CA ASN A 163 -19.35 41.14 7.63
C ASN A 163 -20.45 40.24 7.06
N PHE A 164 -20.36 38.94 7.30
CA PHE A 164 -21.35 37.97 6.84
C PHE A 164 -21.51 36.84 7.85
N ASN A 165 -22.74 36.30 7.87
CA ASN A 165 -23.06 35.12 8.65
C ASN A 165 -22.70 33.86 7.87
N GLY A 166 -22.27 32.85 8.60
CA GLY A 166 -21.95 31.54 8.03
C GLY A 166 -22.20 30.44 9.04
N ILE A 167 -21.74 29.25 8.68
CA ILE A 167 -21.69 28.11 9.58
C ILE A 167 -20.32 27.46 9.58
N THR A 168 -19.91 26.88 10.69
CA THR A 168 -18.86 25.86 10.66
C THR A 168 -19.38 24.58 10.01
N VAL A 169 -18.48 23.89 9.33
CA VAL A 169 -18.68 22.54 8.79
C VAL A 169 -17.93 21.53 9.66
N ASP A 170 -16.66 21.86 9.96
CA ASP A 170 -15.82 21.12 10.89
C ASP A 170 -14.93 22.06 11.71
N LEU A 171 -14.49 21.60 12.88
CA LEU A 171 -13.70 22.35 13.84
C LEU A 171 -12.60 21.46 14.45
N SER A 172 -11.38 22.00 14.57
CA SER A 172 -10.30 21.50 15.44
C SER A 172 -9.85 22.58 16.42
N VAL A 173 -8.83 22.30 17.24
CA VAL A 173 -8.28 23.28 18.19
C VAL A 173 -7.67 24.48 17.45
N GLY A 174 -6.90 24.23 16.39
CA GLY A 174 -6.18 25.23 15.61
C GLY A 174 -6.75 25.52 14.23
N GLY A 175 -7.92 25.00 13.85
CA GLY A 175 -8.45 25.15 12.50
C GLY A 175 -9.95 24.98 12.39
N ALA A 176 -10.52 25.46 11.29
CA ALA A 176 -11.95 25.34 11.01
C ALA A 176 -12.20 25.23 9.50
N ARG A 177 -13.27 24.55 9.12
CA ARG A 177 -13.86 24.68 7.79
C ARG A 177 -15.19 25.38 7.93
N ILE A 178 -15.41 26.44 7.16
CA ILE A 178 -16.63 27.24 7.23
C ILE A 178 -17.33 27.31 5.88
N ARG A 179 -18.63 27.58 5.89
CA ARG A 179 -19.44 27.84 4.71
C ARG A 179 -20.07 29.22 4.82
N ILE A 180 -19.83 30.04 3.81
CA ILE A 180 -20.32 31.42 3.69
C ILE A 180 -20.94 31.65 2.30
N PRO A 181 -21.67 32.74 2.07
CA PRO A 181 -22.20 33.06 0.74
C PRO A 181 -21.08 33.21 -0.31
N ALA A 182 -21.32 32.72 -1.54
CA ALA A 182 -20.35 32.74 -2.64
C ALA A 182 -19.80 34.15 -2.98
N LYS A 183 -20.63 35.19 -2.84
CA LYS A 183 -20.25 36.59 -3.12
C LYS A 183 -19.84 37.30 -1.82
N HIS A 184 -18.63 37.04 -1.33
CA HIS A 184 -18.16 37.57 -0.03
C HIS A 184 -17.09 38.68 -0.11
N GLY A 185 -16.36 38.82 -1.21
CA GLY A 185 -15.34 39.87 -1.40
C GLY A 185 -14.05 39.74 -0.55
N LEU A 186 -13.96 38.74 0.34
CA LEU A 186 -12.75 38.45 1.11
C LEU A 186 -11.46 38.32 0.29
N GLN A 187 -10.37 38.81 0.86
CA GLN A 187 -9.01 38.68 0.33
C GLN A 187 -8.30 37.47 0.96
N PRO A 188 -7.85 36.46 0.17
CA PRO A 188 -7.27 35.23 0.69
C PRO A 188 -6.02 35.39 1.56
N LYS A 189 -5.22 36.43 1.33
CA LYS A 189 -3.94 36.66 2.05
C LYS A 189 -4.10 37.46 3.34
N VAL A 190 -5.27 38.02 3.61
CA VAL A 190 -5.56 38.80 4.82
C VAL A 190 -6.32 37.89 5.80
N PRO A 191 -5.96 37.87 7.09
CA PRO A 191 -6.73 37.13 8.09
C PRO A 191 -8.19 37.57 8.15
N ILE A 192 -9.06 36.66 8.58
CA ILE A 192 -10.48 36.91 8.86
C ILE A 192 -10.72 36.67 10.35
N CYS A 193 -11.53 37.51 10.98
CA CYS A 193 -11.94 37.31 12.37
C CYS A 193 -13.26 36.52 12.39
N ILE A 194 -13.34 35.51 13.26
CA ILE A 194 -14.49 34.61 13.38
C ILE A 194 -15.00 34.60 14.81
N LYS A 195 -16.28 34.91 14.98
CA LYS A 195 -17.01 34.71 16.24
C LYS A 195 -17.81 33.42 16.18
N LEU A 196 -17.57 32.53 17.14
CA LEU A 196 -18.29 31.27 17.34
C LEU A 196 -19.51 31.54 18.22
N LEU A 197 -20.63 31.92 17.59
CA LEU A 197 -21.76 32.57 18.29
C LEU A 197 -22.35 31.68 19.39
N GLU A 198 -22.64 30.43 19.08
CA GLU A 198 -23.25 29.48 20.03
C GLU A 198 -22.31 29.15 21.20
N LEU A 199 -21.00 29.03 20.96
CA LEU A 199 -20.03 28.82 22.03
C LEU A 199 -19.83 30.06 22.90
N GLY A 200 -19.98 31.26 22.32
CA GLY A 200 -19.96 32.52 23.07
C GLY A 200 -21.18 32.69 24.00
N GLU A 201 -22.29 32.03 23.70
CA GLU A 201 -23.47 31.99 24.58
C GLU A 201 -23.26 31.00 25.75
N GLU A 202 -22.60 29.86 25.51
CA GLU A 202 -22.38 28.80 26.50
C GLU A 202 -21.16 29.02 27.41
N TYR A 203 -20.08 29.63 26.90
CA TYR A 203 -18.80 29.75 27.59
C TYR A 203 -18.32 31.20 27.64
N TYR A 204 -17.93 31.66 28.83
CA TYR A 204 -17.43 33.02 29.03
C TYR A 204 -15.90 33.10 28.84
N HIS A 205 -15.45 33.04 27.58
CA HIS A 205 -14.06 33.32 27.19
C HIS A 205 -13.98 34.60 26.35
N GLN A 206 -13.04 35.49 26.68
CA GLN A 206 -12.84 36.76 25.95
C GLN A 206 -12.69 36.54 24.43
N ASP A 207 -11.96 35.50 24.04
CA ASP A 207 -11.74 35.14 22.63
C ASP A 207 -13.05 34.80 21.89
N LEU A 208 -14.04 34.19 22.56
CA LEU A 208 -15.33 33.85 21.93
C LEU A 208 -16.21 35.09 21.74
N GLN A 209 -16.08 36.09 22.62
CA GLN A 209 -16.83 37.35 22.56
C GLN A 209 -16.24 38.31 21.51
N GLN A 210 -14.92 38.41 21.46
CA GLN A 210 -14.20 39.32 20.56
C GLN A 210 -14.01 38.72 19.17
N GLY A 211 -14.00 37.40 19.06
CA GLY A 211 -13.69 36.68 17.84
C GLY A 211 -12.21 36.32 17.75
N VAL A 212 -11.91 35.36 16.88
CA VAL A 212 -10.60 34.75 16.75
C VAL A 212 -10.14 34.88 15.31
N ASP A 213 -8.87 35.24 15.09
CA ASP A 213 -8.34 35.42 13.75
C ASP A 213 -7.89 34.11 13.13
N TYR A 214 -8.23 33.96 11.86
CA TYR A 214 -7.88 32.82 11.03
C TYR A 214 -7.28 33.29 9.70
N GLN A 215 -6.25 32.59 9.24
CA GLN A 215 -5.76 32.69 7.88
C GLN A 215 -6.55 31.76 6.96
N ILE A 216 -6.92 32.25 5.78
CA ILE A 216 -7.51 31.42 4.72
C ILE A 216 -6.38 30.60 4.08
N VAL A 217 -6.49 29.27 4.19
CA VAL A 217 -5.53 28.32 3.61
C VAL A 217 -5.96 27.92 2.20
N ASP A 218 -7.26 27.75 1.99
CA ASP A 218 -7.84 27.24 0.75
C ASP A 218 -9.33 27.60 0.67
N SER A 219 -9.87 27.67 -0.55
CA SER A 219 -11.26 28.02 -0.82
C SER A 219 -11.85 27.16 -1.94
N GLU A 220 -13.03 26.60 -1.71
CA GLU A 220 -13.80 25.82 -2.68
C GLU A 220 -15.16 26.50 -2.87
N GLN A 221 -15.52 26.88 -4.09
CA GLN A 221 -16.72 27.68 -4.34
C GLN A 221 -17.62 27.01 -5.37
N ASN A 222 -18.94 27.09 -5.13
CA ASN A 222 -19.96 26.84 -6.14
C ASN A 222 -20.80 28.12 -6.35
N HIS A 223 -21.90 28.02 -7.11
CA HIS A 223 -22.74 29.17 -7.44
C HIS A 223 -23.38 29.87 -6.22
N GLU A 224 -23.59 29.15 -5.11
CA GLU A 224 -24.35 29.63 -3.95
C GLU A 224 -23.47 29.89 -2.72
N TYR A 225 -22.49 29.02 -2.47
CA TYR A 225 -21.64 29.03 -1.29
C TYR A 225 -20.15 28.99 -1.63
N CYS A 226 -19.37 29.56 -0.73
CA CYS A 226 -17.93 29.38 -0.65
C CYS A 226 -17.58 28.65 0.66
N TRP A 227 -16.81 27.57 0.54
CA TRP A 227 -16.21 26.85 1.64
C TRP A 227 -14.77 27.31 1.83
N LEU A 228 -14.46 27.82 3.02
CA LEU A 228 -13.10 28.23 3.37
C LEU A 228 -12.48 27.25 4.35
N ARG A 229 -11.21 26.91 4.12
CA ARG A 229 -10.37 26.14 5.05
C ARG A 229 -9.45 27.10 5.78
N LEU A 230 -9.45 27.04 7.10
CA LEU A 230 -8.89 28.07 7.94
C LEU A 230 -7.87 27.52 8.92
N LYS A 231 -6.80 28.29 9.16
CA LYS A 231 -5.81 28.06 10.20
C LYS A 231 -5.85 29.19 11.20
N ARG A 232 -6.04 28.88 12.48
CA ARG A 232 -6.09 29.86 13.57
C ARG A 232 -4.72 30.54 13.72
N VAL A 233 -4.71 31.86 13.82
CA VAL A 233 -3.48 32.68 13.99
C VAL A 233 -3.47 33.49 15.29
N SER A 234 -4.61 33.65 15.96
CA SER A 234 -4.72 34.29 17.28
C SER A 234 -5.58 33.47 18.27
N GLY A 235 -5.69 33.93 19.51
CA GLY A 235 -6.46 33.28 20.59
C GLY A 235 -5.58 32.72 21.71
N SER A 236 -6.17 32.60 22.90
CA SER A 236 -5.47 32.21 24.12
C SER A 236 -5.25 30.70 24.27
N GLU A 237 -4.34 30.33 25.17
CA GLU A 237 -4.19 28.94 25.62
C GLU A 237 -5.47 28.42 26.29
N ALA A 238 -6.21 29.28 27.00
CA ALA A 238 -7.48 28.94 27.62
C ALA A 238 -8.55 28.52 26.59
N LEU A 239 -8.67 29.25 25.47
CA LEU A 239 -9.53 28.84 24.35
C LEU A 239 -9.09 27.49 23.78
N SER A 240 -7.78 27.27 23.64
CA SER A 240 -7.24 26.01 23.13
C SER A 240 -7.63 24.81 23.99
N LEU A 241 -7.46 24.94 25.31
CA LEU A 241 -7.87 23.92 26.29
C LEU A 241 -9.39 23.69 26.29
N MET A 242 -10.19 24.74 26.11
CA MET A 242 -11.64 24.62 26.02
C MET A 242 -12.04 23.83 24.76
N LEU A 243 -11.52 24.21 23.59
CA LEU A 243 -11.81 23.51 22.32
C LEU A 243 -11.36 22.05 22.38
N GLU A 244 -10.22 21.76 23.01
CA GLU A 244 -9.75 20.39 23.22
C GLU A 244 -10.73 19.59 24.09
N LYS A 245 -11.20 20.15 25.21
CA LYS A 245 -12.21 19.51 26.07
C LYS A 245 -13.53 19.31 25.33
N LEU A 246 -13.96 20.30 24.55
CA LEU A 246 -15.18 20.24 23.75
C LEU A 246 -15.09 19.09 22.74
N ILE A 247 -14.03 19.02 21.94
CA ILE A 247 -13.84 17.95 20.95
C ILE A 247 -13.78 16.60 21.65
N ARG A 248 -13.02 16.45 22.75
CA ARG A 248 -12.93 15.20 23.51
C ARG A 248 -14.27 14.75 24.10
N GLY A 249 -15.07 15.67 24.62
CA GLY A 249 -16.38 15.39 25.20
C GLY A 249 -17.44 15.00 24.16
N TYR A 250 -17.33 15.56 22.96
CA TYR A 250 -18.35 15.44 21.92
C TYR A 250 -17.99 14.50 20.76
N LYS A 251 -16.75 13.99 20.66
CA LYS A 251 -16.29 13.11 19.56
C LYS A 251 -17.04 11.79 19.40
N PHE A 252 -17.74 11.32 20.43
CA PHE A 252 -18.59 10.13 20.35
C PHE A 252 -20.06 10.47 20.02
N ARG A 253 -20.46 11.74 20.18
CA ARG A 253 -21.80 12.25 19.87
C ARG A 253 -21.88 12.82 18.44
N TYR A 254 -20.80 13.45 17.96
CA TYR A 254 -20.70 14.02 16.62
C TYR A 254 -19.67 13.27 15.77
N LYS A 255 -19.89 13.27 14.46
CA LYS A 255 -19.06 12.52 13.51
C LYS A 255 -17.66 13.13 13.40
N VAL A 256 -16.63 12.39 13.78
CA VAL A 256 -15.22 12.74 13.52
C VAL A 256 -14.90 12.54 12.03
N ASP A 257 -14.18 13.50 11.44
CA ASP A 257 -13.66 13.34 10.08
C ASP A 257 -12.43 12.42 10.07
N VAL A 258 -12.55 11.29 9.35
CA VAL A 258 -11.48 10.29 9.21
C VAL A 258 -10.90 10.23 7.79
N ASN A 259 -11.17 11.23 6.94
CA ASN A 259 -10.78 11.16 5.54
C ASN A 259 -9.27 11.12 5.32
N ASP A 260 -8.49 11.90 6.08
CA ASP A 260 -7.02 11.91 6.03
C ASP A 260 -6.47 10.55 6.48
N VAL A 261 -6.95 10.03 7.61
CA VAL A 261 -6.59 8.70 8.09
C VAL A 261 -6.96 7.64 7.06
N LEU A 262 -8.13 7.74 6.41
CA LEU A 262 -8.55 6.81 5.36
C LEU A 262 -7.62 6.85 4.14
N VAL A 263 -7.24 8.03 3.66
CA VAL A 263 -6.33 8.17 2.50
C VAL A 263 -4.96 7.59 2.83
N THR A 264 -4.41 7.91 4.00
CA THR A 264 -3.13 7.37 4.47
C THR A 264 -3.19 5.85 4.65
N THR A 265 -4.21 5.34 5.34
CA THR A 265 -4.41 3.89 5.54
C THR A 265 -4.55 3.16 4.21
N LYS A 266 -5.27 3.76 3.26
CA LYS A 266 -5.42 3.21 1.91
C LYS A 266 -4.06 3.11 1.23
N GLY A 267 -3.30 4.20 1.16
CA GLY A 267 -1.97 4.18 0.55
C GLY A 267 -1.04 3.15 1.22
N LEU A 268 -0.93 3.16 2.56
CA LEU A 268 -0.14 2.18 3.31
C LEU A 268 -0.56 0.73 3.03
N GLY A 269 -1.87 0.46 2.88
CA GLY A 269 -2.39 -0.85 2.51
C GLY A 269 -1.97 -1.28 1.10
N PHE A 270 -2.04 -0.37 0.13
CA PHE A 270 -1.57 -0.62 -1.24
C PHE A 270 -0.05 -0.83 -1.29
N GLU A 271 0.73 -0.01 -0.58
CA GLU A 271 2.18 -0.20 -0.45
C GLU A 271 2.52 -1.59 0.09
N ARG A 272 1.74 -2.12 1.03
CA ARG A 272 1.96 -3.47 1.59
C ARG A 272 1.72 -4.60 0.59
N HIS A 273 0.94 -4.38 -0.47
CA HIS A 273 0.88 -5.30 -1.61
C HIS A 273 2.09 -5.16 -2.54
N TYR A 274 2.57 -3.93 -2.74
CA TYR A 274 3.64 -3.61 -3.69
C TYR A 274 5.05 -3.90 -3.16
N LEU A 275 5.39 -3.46 -1.95
CA LEU A 275 6.73 -3.53 -1.38
C LEU A 275 7.36 -4.94 -1.29
N PRO A 276 6.61 -6.03 -1.02
CA PRO A 276 7.17 -7.38 -1.14
C PRO A 276 7.74 -7.66 -2.54
N HIS A 277 7.12 -7.06 -3.55
CA HIS A 277 7.45 -7.20 -4.96
C HIS A 277 8.30 -6.05 -5.50
N LEU A 278 8.74 -5.08 -4.67
CA LEU A 278 9.61 -3.98 -5.12
C LEU A 278 10.85 -4.58 -5.80
N PRO A 279 11.01 -4.42 -7.14
CA PRO A 279 12.08 -5.09 -7.87
C PRO A 279 13.39 -4.29 -7.82
N HIS A 280 13.33 -3.03 -7.42
CA HIS A 280 14.46 -2.12 -7.31
C HIS A 280 15.14 -2.26 -5.95
N LEU A 281 16.46 -2.01 -5.89
CA LEU A 281 17.24 -2.03 -4.65
C LEU A 281 17.47 -0.60 -4.14
N PRO A 282 16.80 -0.16 -3.06
CA PRO A 282 17.07 1.13 -2.44
C PRO A 282 18.41 1.12 -1.70
N LEU A 283 19.21 2.16 -1.94
CA LEU A 283 20.48 2.46 -1.29
C LEU A 283 20.40 3.85 -0.64
N PHE A 284 21.01 4.01 0.53
CA PHE A 284 21.00 5.27 1.27
C PHE A 284 22.41 5.83 1.36
N ILE A 285 22.52 7.12 1.07
CA ILE A 285 23.79 7.83 0.93
C ILE A 285 24.02 8.72 2.13
N GLU A 286 25.20 8.62 2.72
CA GLU A 286 25.68 9.54 3.75
C GLU A 286 26.84 10.37 3.19
N THR A 287 26.94 11.59 3.70
CA THR A 287 28.06 12.48 3.43
C THR A 287 29.06 12.37 4.57
N ARG A 288 30.23 11.80 4.32
CA ARG A 288 31.32 11.78 5.32
C ARG A 288 32.21 13.00 5.16
N MET A 289 32.46 13.65 6.30
CA MET A 289 33.51 14.65 6.42
C MET A 289 34.87 13.95 6.37
N ASN A 290 35.77 14.44 5.52
CA ASN A 290 37.15 14.02 5.56
C ASN A 290 37.83 14.63 6.80
N SER A 291 38.79 13.90 7.37
CA SER A 291 39.62 14.40 8.48
C SER A 291 40.52 15.58 8.09
N ASP A 292 40.68 15.81 6.79
CA ASP A 292 41.38 16.96 6.22
C ASP A 292 40.35 17.99 5.73
N SER A 293 40.33 19.17 6.35
CA SER A 293 39.34 20.25 6.15
C SER A 293 39.26 20.74 4.69
N ASN A 294 40.30 20.51 3.89
CA ASN A 294 40.40 20.94 2.51
C ASN A 294 39.99 19.87 1.49
N ALA A 295 39.71 18.64 1.93
CA ALA A 295 39.28 17.57 1.02
C ALA A 295 37.75 17.63 0.81
N PRO A 296 37.27 17.43 -0.43
CA PRO A 296 35.83 17.43 -0.71
C PRO A 296 35.11 16.36 0.12
N GLN A 297 33.90 16.69 0.55
CA GLN A 297 33.00 15.76 1.24
C GLN A 297 32.82 14.49 0.40
N GLN A 298 32.89 13.33 1.06
CA GLN A 298 32.81 12.04 0.38
C GLN A 298 31.41 11.44 0.53
N LEU A 299 30.73 11.24 -0.60
CA LEU A 299 29.47 10.53 -0.66
C LEU A 299 29.74 9.02 -0.61
N ILE A 300 29.06 8.32 0.29
CA ILE A 300 29.20 6.87 0.46
C ILE A 300 27.84 6.18 0.57
N ILE A 301 27.78 4.92 0.17
CA ILE A 301 26.62 4.07 0.43
C ILE A 301 26.75 3.56 1.87
N SER A 302 25.82 3.94 2.74
CA SER A 302 25.84 3.50 4.14
C SER A 302 24.90 2.34 4.40
N HIS A 303 23.72 2.33 3.75
CA HIS A 303 22.72 1.28 3.94
C HIS A 303 22.11 0.81 2.63
N LYS A 304 21.61 -0.43 2.63
CA LYS A 304 20.74 -0.99 1.59
C LYS A 304 19.49 -1.59 2.20
N LEU A 305 18.35 -1.43 1.54
CA LEU A 305 17.05 -1.92 1.99
C LEU A 305 16.58 -3.10 1.13
N LEU A 306 16.41 -4.27 1.75
CA LEU A 306 15.99 -5.47 1.05
C LEU A 306 14.48 -5.70 1.14
N SER A 307 13.89 -6.01 -0.01
CA SER A 307 12.57 -6.64 -0.15
C SER A 307 12.76 -8.13 -0.46
N ARG A 308 11.70 -8.84 -0.84
CA ARG A 308 11.83 -10.21 -1.35
C ARG A 308 12.39 -10.21 -2.78
N ASP A 309 11.86 -9.34 -3.64
CA ASP A 309 12.10 -9.44 -5.08
C ASP A 309 13.37 -8.67 -5.54
N ASN A 310 13.92 -7.76 -4.72
CA ASN A 310 15.17 -7.04 -5.07
C ASN A 310 16.47 -7.76 -4.63
N GLN A 311 16.37 -8.94 -4.02
CA GLN A 311 17.54 -9.67 -3.50
C GLN A 311 18.51 -10.07 -4.61
N ALA A 312 18.01 -10.36 -5.82
CA ALA A 312 18.84 -10.73 -6.96
C ALA A 312 19.88 -9.65 -7.31
N ILE A 313 19.50 -8.36 -7.22
CA ILE A 313 20.44 -7.24 -7.43
C ILE A 313 21.52 -7.25 -6.34
N SER A 314 21.12 -7.43 -5.07
CA SER A 314 22.08 -7.51 -3.96
C SER A 314 23.04 -8.71 -4.08
N GLU A 315 22.57 -9.87 -4.54
CA GLU A 315 23.39 -11.06 -4.77
C GLU A 315 24.35 -10.90 -5.95
N TYR A 316 23.93 -10.20 -7.02
CA TYR A 316 24.79 -9.95 -8.18
C TYR A 316 26.12 -9.33 -7.76
N PHE A 317 26.09 -8.34 -6.86
CA PHE A 317 27.24 -7.60 -6.34
C PHE A 317 27.98 -8.29 -5.18
N LYS A 318 27.73 -9.58 -4.92
CA LYS A 318 28.58 -10.36 -4.02
C LYS A 318 29.71 -11.04 -4.79
N ASP A 319 30.91 -10.95 -4.23
CA ASP A 319 32.06 -11.71 -4.70
C ASP A 319 32.05 -13.16 -4.16
N GLU A 320 33.14 -13.89 -4.43
CA GLU A 320 33.33 -15.26 -3.98
C GLU A 320 33.29 -15.44 -2.44
N ASP A 321 33.64 -14.40 -1.68
CA ASP A 321 33.66 -14.40 -0.22
C ASP A 321 32.36 -13.86 0.39
N ASN A 322 31.34 -13.63 -0.45
CA ASN A 322 30.07 -12.99 -0.12
C ASN A 322 30.19 -11.51 0.30
N ILE A 323 31.33 -10.86 0.03
CA ILE A 323 31.54 -9.44 0.32
C ILE A 323 30.80 -8.59 -0.72
N CYS A 324 30.14 -7.55 -0.23
CA CYS A 324 29.31 -6.67 -1.06
C CYS A 324 30.18 -5.62 -1.79
N GLN A 325 30.26 -5.72 -3.12
CA GLN A 325 31.09 -4.88 -3.98
C GLN A 325 30.35 -3.63 -4.51
N LEU A 326 29.15 -3.32 -4.02
CA LEU A 326 28.34 -2.15 -4.45
C LEU A 326 29.09 -0.81 -4.33
N SER A 327 29.96 -0.65 -3.33
CA SER A 327 30.78 0.56 -3.17
C SER A 327 31.86 0.72 -4.25
N SER A 328 32.28 -0.38 -4.88
CA SER A 328 33.19 -0.36 -6.04
C SER A 328 32.45 -0.13 -7.36
N PHE A 329 31.19 -0.55 -7.43
CA PHE A 329 30.30 -0.22 -8.54
C PHE A 329 29.92 1.27 -8.54
N LEU A 330 29.39 1.79 -7.44
CA LEU A 330 29.05 3.20 -7.25
C LEU A 330 30.12 3.91 -6.41
N THR A 331 31.24 4.22 -7.05
CA THR A 331 32.32 4.98 -6.42
C THR A 331 31.88 6.39 -6.01
N PRO A 332 32.55 7.06 -5.06
CA PRO A 332 32.23 8.44 -4.68
C PRO A 332 32.18 9.41 -5.86
N ALA A 333 33.06 9.25 -6.84
CA ALA A 333 33.07 10.06 -8.06
C ALA A 333 31.86 9.79 -8.97
N ARG A 334 31.36 8.54 -9.03
CA ARG A 334 30.12 8.20 -9.75
C ARG A 334 28.90 8.71 -9.00
N LEU A 335 28.85 8.54 -7.67
CA LEU A 335 27.77 9.06 -6.83
C LEU A 335 27.62 10.58 -7.00
N LYS A 336 28.73 11.32 -6.96
CA LYS A 336 28.73 12.77 -7.20
C LYS A 336 28.14 13.11 -8.58
N ARG A 337 28.63 12.49 -9.65
CA ARG A 337 28.12 12.72 -11.02
C ARG A 337 26.62 12.37 -11.15
N ILE A 338 26.17 11.28 -10.52
CA ILE A 338 24.75 10.91 -10.48
C ILE A 338 23.95 12.01 -9.77
N ILE A 339 24.35 12.41 -8.55
CA ILE A 339 23.65 13.40 -7.74
C ILE A 339 23.62 14.79 -8.39
N ASP A 340 24.68 15.19 -9.09
CA ASP A 340 24.77 16.51 -9.75
C ASP A 340 24.04 16.56 -11.11
N SER A 341 23.71 15.41 -11.71
CA SER A 341 23.08 15.33 -13.05
C SER A 341 21.54 15.41 -13.04
N VAL A 342 20.87 15.31 -14.19
CA VAL A 342 19.40 15.07 -14.25
C VAL A 342 19.09 13.57 -14.24
N ASP A 343 17.86 13.16 -13.89
CA ASP A 343 17.51 11.75 -13.68
C ASP A 343 17.75 10.83 -14.90
N ASP A 344 17.53 11.33 -16.12
CA ASP A 344 17.76 10.58 -17.37
C ASP A 344 19.18 10.78 -17.96
N SER A 345 20.11 11.29 -17.16
CA SER A 345 21.50 11.46 -17.58
C SER A 345 22.18 10.13 -17.94
N GLN A 346 23.10 10.17 -18.91
CA GLN A 346 23.97 9.06 -19.25
C GLN A 346 24.88 8.60 -18.08
N HIS A 347 25.02 9.42 -17.02
CA HIS A 347 25.69 9.02 -15.79
C HIS A 347 24.90 8.02 -14.95
N CYS A 348 23.59 7.89 -15.19
CA CYS A 348 22.68 7.05 -14.41
C CYS A 348 22.45 5.68 -15.04
N LEU A 349 22.88 5.45 -16.29
CA LEU A 349 22.76 4.17 -16.99
C LEU A 349 24.09 3.43 -16.99
N PHE A 350 24.12 2.20 -16.46
CA PHE A 350 25.33 1.39 -16.31
C PHE A 350 25.22 0.05 -17.01
N PHE A 351 26.34 -0.37 -17.59
CA PHE A 351 26.53 -1.71 -18.15
C PHE A 351 27.55 -2.44 -17.30
N CYS A 352 27.22 -3.67 -16.93
CA CYS A 352 28.04 -4.49 -16.06
C CYS A 352 28.17 -5.90 -16.60
N PHE A 353 29.29 -6.55 -16.34
CA PHE A 353 29.42 -7.99 -16.44
C PHE A 353 30.46 -8.48 -15.44
N THR A 354 30.53 -9.78 -15.24
CA THR A 354 31.54 -10.41 -14.39
C THR A 354 32.29 -11.50 -15.15
N PHE A 355 33.55 -11.68 -14.79
CA PHE A 355 34.40 -12.74 -15.30
C PHE A 355 35.01 -13.49 -14.12
N THR A 356 35.04 -14.82 -14.19
CA THR A 356 35.64 -15.66 -13.16
C THR A 356 36.96 -16.22 -13.66
N ALA A 357 38.03 -15.99 -12.90
CA ALA A 357 39.34 -16.58 -13.16
C ALA A 357 39.95 -17.07 -11.85
N GLN A 358 40.51 -18.28 -11.87
CA GLN A 358 41.16 -18.91 -10.70
C GLN A 358 40.28 -18.89 -9.44
N GLY A 359 38.97 -19.08 -9.60
CA GLY A 359 38.00 -19.05 -8.49
C GLY A 359 37.59 -17.65 -8.01
N ALA A 360 38.28 -16.58 -8.44
CA ALA A 360 37.96 -15.21 -8.10
C ALA A 360 36.99 -14.59 -9.11
N LYS A 361 35.99 -13.86 -8.62
CA LYS A 361 35.01 -13.13 -9.44
C LYS A 361 35.45 -11.67 -9.64
N PHE A 362 35.63 -11.24 -10.88
CA PHE A 362 36.00 -9.88 -11.25
C PHE A 362 34.83 -9.14 -11.84
N PHE A 363 34.60 -7.91 -11.38
CA PHE A 363 33.48 -7.07 -11.82
C PHE A 363 33.95 -6.00 -12.80
N TYR A 364 33.24 -5.86 -13.90
CA TYR A 364 33.40 -4.78 -14.86
C TYR A 364 32.14 -3.94 -14.88
N SER A 365 32.29 -2.62 -14.85
CA SER A 365 31.15 -1.70 -14.92
C SER A 365 31.53 -0.36 -15.50
N ALA A 366 30.68 0.19 -16.37
CA ALA A 366 30.83 1.52 -16.93
C ALA A 366 29.46 2.20 -17.04
N SER A 367 29.41 3.50 -16.76
CA SER A 367 28.23 4.31 -17.14
C SER A 367 28.24 4.57 -18.65
N LEU A 368 27.07 4.83 -19.24
CA LEU A 368 26.96 5.24 -20.65
C LEU A 368 27.86 6.45 -20.95
N ALA A 369 27.91 7.43 -20.03
CA ALA A 369 28.79 8.59 -20.17
C ALA A 369 30.29 8.24 -20.19
N GLU A 370 30.71 7.24 -19.38
CA GLU A 370 32.11 6.78 -19.36
C GLU A 370 32.49 5.98 -20.61
N LEU A 371 31.52 5.28 -21.22
CA LEU A 371 31.72 4.58 -22.48
C LEU A 371 31.80 5.55 -23.66
N ASN A 372 30.88 6.52 -23.72
CA ASN A 372 30.83 7.51 -24.78
C ASN A 372 32.07 8.42 -24.78
N SER A 373 32.54 8.86 -23.60
CA SER A 373 33.72 9.74 -23.52
C SER A 373 35.04 9.06 -23.95
N ARG A 374 35.02 7.74 -24.11
CA ARG A 374 36.18 6.94 -24.53
C ARG A 374 35.96 6.21 -25.86
N ASP A 375 34.80 6.39 -26.49
CA ASP A 375 34.40 5.66 -27.69
C ASP A 375 34.45 4.12 -27.53
N LEU A 376 34.07 3.63 -26.35
CA LEU A 376 34.11 2.19 -26.02
C LEU A 376 32.72 1.55 -25.90
N LEU A 377 31.65 2.27 -26.25
CA LEU A 377 30.28 1.77 -26.14
C LEU A 377 30.07 0.50 -26.98
N ALA A 378 30.44 0.54 -28.27
CA ALA A 378 30.27 -0.58 -29.18
C ALA A 378 31.04 -1.83 -28.72
N LEU A 379 32.30 -1.66 -28.30
CA LEU A 379 33.11 -2.74 -27.77
C LEU A 379 32.51 -3.32 -26.48
N PHE A 380 32.11 -2.47 -25.52
CA PHE A 380 31.59 -2.93 -24.24
C PHE A 380 30.27 -3.69 -24.41
N LEU A 381 29.34 -3.19 -25.24
CA LEU A 381 28.05 -3.85 -25.47
C LEU A 381 28.22 -5.17 -26.23
N SER A 382 28.98 -5.19 -27.33
CA SER A 382 29.19 -6.41 -28.12
C SER A 382 29.92 -7.51 -27.35
N PHE A 383 30.95 -7.17 -26.58
CA PHE A 383 31.70 -8.13 -25.77
C PHE A 383 30.97 -8.51 -24.47
N GLY A 384 30.44 -7.51 -23.76
CA GLY A 384 29.82 -7.67 -22.46
C GLY A 384 28.51 -8.43 -22.52
N ALA A 385 27.65 -8.14 -23.49
CA ALA A 385 26.32 -8.76 -23.62
C ALA A 385 26.40 -10.27 -23.89
N ALA A 386 27.50 -10.77 -24.46
CA ALA A 386 27.75 -12.19 -24.64
C ALA A 386 28.04 -12.93 -23.31
N LYS A 387 28.22 -12.22 -22.20
CA LYS A 387 28.45 -12.82 -20.88
C LYS A 387 27.11 -13.11 -20.18
N PRO A 388 26.90 -14.31 -19.60
CA PRO A 388 25.68 -14.62 -18.83
C PRO A 388 25.41 -13.67 -17.65
N SER A 389 26.47 -13.07 -17.13
CA SER A 389 26.44 -12.10 -16.04
C SER A 389 26.18 -10.67 -16.50
N PHE A 390 25.96 -10.42 -17.79
CA PHE A 390 25.70 -9.07 -18.28
C PHE A 390 24.44 -8.49 -17.63
N ARG A 391 24.53 -7.26 -17.14
CA ARG A 391 23.42 -6.52 -16.55
C ARG A 391 23.44 -5.08 -16.99
N VAL A 392 22.25 -4.52 -17.20
CA VAL A 392 22.02 -3.09 -17.43
C VAL A 392 21.29 -2.52 -16.22
N PHE A 393 21.90 -1.56 -15.54
CA PHE A 393 21.30 -0.92 -14.36
C PHE A 393 21.03 0.56 -14.61
N LYS A 394 19.82 1.03 -14.31
CA LYS A 394 19.52 2.46 -14.14
C LYS A 394 19.58 2.83 -12.66
N ILE A 395 20.12 4.00 -12.36
CA ILE A 395 20.12 4.57 -11.01
C ILE A 395 19.14 5.73 -10.99
N ALA A 396 18.01 5.56 -10.29
CA ALA A 396 17.13 6.67 -9.95
C ALA A 396 17.58 7.28 -8.62
N LYS A 397 17.37 8.58 -8.43
CA LYS A 397 17.80 9.29 -7.22
C LYS A 397 16.72 10.20 -6.66
N GLN A 398 16.84 10.45 -5.35
CA GLN A 398 15.99 11.34 -4.60
C GLN A 398 16.80 11.98 -3.47
N ALA A 399 16.73 13.30 -3.34
CA ALA A 399 17.22 13.99 -2.15
C ALA A 399 16.27 13.74 -0.98
N VAL A 400 16.82 13.55 0.23
CA VAL A 400 15.98 13.34 1.41
C VAL A 400 15.47 14.69 1.92
N ASP A 401 14.15 14.87 1.88
CA ASP A 401 13.49 16.02 2.50
C ASP A 401 13.34 15.79 4.01
N HIS A 402 14.23 16.39 4.79
CA HIS A 402 14.22 16.30 6.25
C HIS A 402 13.13 17.14 6.94
N GLN A 403 12.40 17.99 6.19
CA GLN A 403 11.26 18.74 6.75
C GLN A 403 10.02 17.85 6.89
N GLN A 404 9.91 16.81 6.06
CA GLN A 404 8.86 15.81 6.16
C GLN A 404 9.20 14.77 7.23
N SER A 405 8.22 14.44 8.08
CA SER A 405 8.37 13.34 9.05
C SER A 405 8.74 12.03 8.34
N TYR A 406 9.70 11.29 8.91
CA TYR A 406 10.05 9.97 8.43
C TYR A 406 8.98 8.92 8.73
N LYS A 407 8.07 9.20 9.68
CA LYS A 407 7.00 8.31 10.08
C LYS A 407 5.72 8.66 9.33
N ALA A 408 5.21 7.71 8.56
CA ALA A 408 3.98 7.88 7.77
C ALA A 408 2.71 7.47 8.52
N SER A 409 2.80 6.42 9.35
CA SER A 409 1.70 5.88 10.16
C SER A 409 1.53 6.75 11.42
N ILE A 410 0.68 7.76 11.32
CA ILE A 410 0.41 8.74 12.39
C ILE A 410 -1.11 8.94 12.46
N LEU A 411 -1.69 8.70 13.63
CA LEU A 411 -3.06 9.12 13.94
C LEU A 411 -3.09 10.55 14.50
N PRO A 412 -4.22 11.27 14.40
CA PRO A 412 -4.35 12.57 15.03
C PRO A 412 -4.00 12.51 16.53
N GLY A 413 -3.06 13.36 16.96
CA GLY A 413 -2.54 13.38 18.33
C GLY A 413 -1.39 12.41 18.65
N ASP A 414 -0.97 11.55 17.72
CA ASP A 414 0.21 10.69 17.90
C ASP A 414 1.53 11.48 17.81
N GLU A 415 2.58 10.96 18.45
CA GLU A 415 3.96 11.41 18.19
C GLU A 415 4.39 11.07 16.75
N GLY A 416 4.73 12.13 16.00
CA GLY A 416 5.16 12.05 14.61
C GLY A 416 6.63 11.69 14.39
N ARG A 417 7.34 11.17 15.41
CA ARG A 417 8.76 10.78 15.33
C ARG A 417 8.95 9.32 15.75
N TYR A 418 10.02 8.72 15.30
CA TYR A 418 10.53 7.44 15.81
C TYR A 418 11.41 7.67 17.05
N SER A 419 11.99 6.59 17.60
CA SER A 419 13.02 6.69 18.63
C SER A 419 14.19 7.60 18.19
N ALA A 420 14.81 8.31 19.16
CA ALA A 420 15.89 9.26 18.91
C ALA A 420 17.07 8.67 18.11
N LEU A 421 17.42 7.40 18.36
CA LEU A 421 18.47 6.69 17.62
C LEU A 421 18.10 6.53 16.14
N THR A 422 16.85 6.14 15.87
CA THR A 422 16.35 5.96 14.51
C THR A 422 16.28 7.29 13.77
N GLU A 423 15.77 8.33 14.42
CA GLU A 423 15.75 9.71 13.87
C GLU A 423 17.15 10.20 13.50
N THR A 424 18.14 9.97 14.38
CA THR A 424 19.55 10.34 14.13
C THR A 424 20.09 9.63 12.89
N GLN A 425 19.81 8.32 12.74
CA GLN A 425 20.25 7.56 11.57
C GLN A 425 19.59 8.02 10.28
N LEU A 426 18.27 8.27 10.31
CA LEU A 426 17.51 8.75 9.15
C LEU A 426 17.95 10.15 8.73
N SER A 427 18.26 11.04 9.69
CA SER A 427 18.76 12.39 9.42
C SER A 427 20.17 12.44 8.81
N ALA A 428 20.94 11.36 8.90
CA ALA A 428 22.27 11.29 8.30
C ALA A 428 22.20 11.06 6.77
N PHE A 429 21.07 10.55 6.26
CA PHE A 429 20.93 10.24 4.84
C PHE A 429 20.71 11.51 4.02
N SER A 430 21.63 11.82 3.11
CA SER A 430 21.47 12.94 2.18
C SER A 430 20.58 12.58 0.99
N HIS A 431 20.70 11.33 0.51
CA HIS A 431 19.99 10.84 -0.67
C HIS A 431 19.54 9.38 -0.51
N ALA A 432 18.46 9.04 -1.21
CA ALA A 432 18.07 7.67 -1.50
C ALA A 432 18.23 7.41 -3.00
N LEU A 433 18.90 6.31 -3.35
CA LEU A 433 19.04 5.84 -4.74
C LEU A 433 18.25 4.55 -4.91
N GLN A 434 17.74 4.30 -6.11
CA GLN A 434 17.18 3.01 -6.50
C GLN A 434 18.01 2.42 -7.63
N VAL A 435 18.58 1.22 -7.41
CA VAL A 435 19.23 0.43 -8.46
C VAL A 435 18.16 -0.40 -9.16
N ILE A 436 17.97 -0.14 -10.45
CA ILE A 436 16.90 -0.68 -11.27
C ILE A 436 17.51 -1.58 -12.34
N ASP A 437 17.16 -2.87 -12.34
CA ASP A 437 17.61 -3.82 -13.37
C ASP A 437 16.76 -3.67 -14.64
N MET A 438 17.39 -3.13 -15.69
CA MET A 438 16.80 -2.95 -17.01
C MET A 438 17.28 -4.00 -18.02
N THR A 439 18.01 -5.03 -17.57
CA THR A 439 18.57 -6.06 -18.45
C THR A 439 17.44 -6.72 -19.25
N PRO A 440 17.50 -6.74 -20.59
CA PRO A 440 16.50 -7.44 -21.39
C PRO A 440 16.67 -8.97 -21.32
N LEU A 441 15.58 -9.71 -21.57
CA LEU A 441 15.57 -11.18 -21.52
C LEU A 441 16.58 -11.83 -22.48
N LYS A 442 16.89 -11.17 -23.60
CA LYS A 442 17.81 -11.65 -24.65
C LYS A 442 18.87 -10.60 -24.99
N ALA A 443 19.58 -10.15 -23.95
CA ALA A 443 20.58 -9.09 -24.09
C ALA A 443 21.70 -9.43 -25.08
N ASP A 444 22.12 -10.69 -25.14
CA ASP A 444 23.14 -11.17 -26.08
C ASP A 444 22.72 -10.91 -27.53
N GLU A 445 21.54 -11.38 -27.95
CA GLU A 445 20.97 -11.20 -29.29
C GLU A 445 20.75 -9.72 -29.60
N GLN A 446 20.19 -8.95 -28.67
CA GLN A 446 19.81 -7.55 -28.89
C GLN A 446 21.00 -6.61 -29.02
N TYR A 447 22.11 -6.87 -28.32
CA TYR A 447 23.31 -6.03 -28.40
C TYR A 447 24.34 -6.54 -29.40
N GLN A 448 24.14 -7.69 -30.07
CA GLN A 448 25.05 -8.17 -31.13
C GLN A 448 25.22 -7.17 -32.28
N CYS A 449 24.21 -6.32 -32.57
CA CYS A 449 24.31 -5.31 -33.63
C CYS A 449 25.50 -4.36 -33.43
N TRP A 450 25.94 -4.14 -32.19
CA TRP A 450 27.11 -3.32 -31.88
C TRP A 450 28.44 -3.94 -32.32
N ALA A 451 28.48 -5.25 -32.58
CA ALA A 451 29.69 -5.90 -33.09
C ALA A 451 30.04 -5.40 -34.50
N GLN A 452 29.05 -5.08 -35.33
CA GLN A 452 29.29 -4.52 -36.66
C GLN A 452 29.90 -3.12 -36.55
N ILE A 453 29.33 -2.27 -35.70
CA ILE A 453 29.83 -0.90 -35.46
C ILE A 453 31.26 -0.92 -34.93
N ASN A 454 31.57 -1.84 -34.02
CA ASN A 454 32.92 -2.00 -33.51
C ASN A 454 33.92 -2.50 -34.58
N ARG A 455 33.46 -3.28 -35.58
CA ARG A 455 34.29 -3.72 -36.72
C ARG A 455 34.52 -2.62 -37.74
N ASP A 456 33.52 -1.79 -37.98
CA ASP A 456 33.57 -0.70 -38.98
C ASP A 456 34.25 0.56 -38.43
N ALA A 457 34.51 0.62 -37.12
CA ALA A 457 35.26 1.70 -36.49
C ALA A 457 36.68 1.81 -37.06
N LYS A 458 37.12 3.05 -37.37
CA LYS A 458 38.43 3.33 -37.97
C LYS A 458 39.61 2.71 -37.22
N ASN A 459 39.49 2.60 -35.89
CA ASN A 459 40.42 1.89 -35.03
C ASN A 459 39.65 0.83 -34.24
N GLN A 460 39.83 -0.44 -34.59
CA GLN A 460 39.17 -1.54 -33.89
C GLN A 460 39.71 -1.66 -32.46
N ALA A 461 38.90 -1.27 -31.48
CA ALA A 461 39.30 -1.28 -30.08
C ALA A 461 39.54 -2.72 -29.57
N SER A 462 40.64 -2.91 -28.84
CA SER A 462 41.00 -4.20 -28.25
C SER A 462 40.18 -4.46 -26.99
N VAL A 463 39.78 -5.71 -26.74
CA VAL A 463 39.14 -6.12 -25.46
C VAL A 463 39.98 -5.72 -24.23
N ASN A 464 41.30 -5.61 -24.38
CA ASN A 464 42.19 -5.15 -23.32
C ASN A 464 41.90 -3.70 -22.85
N GLU A 465 41.31 -2.87 -23.69
CA GLU A 465 40.94 -1.49 -23.34
C GLU A 465 39.84 -1.45 -22.29
N LEU A 466 39.03 -2.51 -22.18
CA LEU A 466 37.99 -2.62 -21.14
C LEU A 466 38.55 -2.81 -19.72
N LYS A 467 39.86 -3.10 -19.56
CA LYS A 467 40.52 -3.28 -18.24
C LYS A 467 40.33 -2.09 -17.30
N ILE A 468 40.22 -0.88 -17.86
CA ILE A 468 39.94 0.37 -17.12
C ILE A 468 38.61 0.34 -16.34
N PHE A 469 37.65 -0.49 -16.76
CA PHE A 469 36.33 -0.63 -16.15
C PHE A 469 36.28 -1.75 -15.11
N GLY A 470 37.42 -2.42 -14.88
CA GLY A 470 37.57 -3.40 -13.81
C GLY A 470 37.48 -2.73 -12.44
N GLN A 471 36.57 -3.22 -11.61
CA GLN A 471 36.36 -2.70 -10.26
C GLN A 471 37.48 -3.16 -9.32
N LYS A 472 37.99 -2.24 -8.50
CA LYS A 472 38.85 -2.60 -7.36
C LYS A 472 38.00 -3.31 -6.31
N LYS A 473 38.39 -4.52 -5.91
CA LYS A 473 37.68 -5.27 -4.87
C LYS A 473 37.79 -4.58 -3.52
N VAL A 474 36.70 -4.63 -2.77
CA VAL A 474 36.63 -4.26 -1.36
C VAL A 474 36.70 -5.53 -0.53
N SER A 475 37.49 -5.52 0.54
CA SER A 475 37.74 -6.69 1.40
C SER A 475 36.88 -6.74 2.66
N GLN A 476 36.01 -5.73 2.89
CA GLN A 476 35.19 -5.64 4.10
C GLN A 476 33.78 -5.12 3.79
N HIS A 477 32.80 -5.58 4.56
CA HIS A 477 31.43 -5.07 4.49
C HIS A 477 31.35 -3.65 5.06
N SER A 478 31.14 -2.66 4.18
CA SER A 478 30.94 -1.25 4.55
C SER A 478 29.46 -0.83 4.57
N ILE A 479 28.59 -1.57 3.87
CA ILE A 479 27.17 -1.24 3.69
C ILE A 479 26.31 -2.08 4.64
N LYS A 480 25.55 -1.40 5.50
CA LYS A 480 24.59 -2.04 6.42
C LYS A 480 23.37 -2.55 5.66
N LEU A 481 22.95 -3.78 5.95
CA LEU A 481 21.78 -4.40 5.34
C LEU A 481 20.59 -4.28 6.29
N ILE A 482 19.52 -3.65 5.82
CA ILE A 482 18.22 -3.59 6.50
C ILE A 482 17.20 -4.33 5.66
N SER A 483 16.33 -5.12 6.28
CA SER A 483 15.31 -5.92 5.57
C SER A 483 13.91 -5.45 5.93
N LEU A 484 13.07 -5.28 4.91
CA LEU A 484 11.64 -5.06 5.10
C LEU A 484 10.98 -6.31 5.66
N GLN A 485 10.16 -6.11 6.68
CA GLN A 485 9.40 -7.18 7.31
C GLN A 485 7.95 -7.09 6.83
N PHE A 486 7.48 -8.14 6.14
CA PHE A 486 6.11 -8.24 5.61
C PHE A 486 5.43 -9.43 6.25
N SER A 487 4.41 -9.18 7.09
CA SER A 487 3.72 -10.17 7.92
C SER A 487 4.65 -11.05 8.77
N GLU A 488 4.37 -11.19 10.07
CA GLU A 488 5.05 -12.21 10.87
C GLU A 488 4.65 -13.59 10.32
N ARG A 489 5.48 -14.16 9.45
CA ARG A 489 5.29 -15.52 8.89
C ARG A 489 5.41 -16.61 9.96
N ARG A 490 5.72 -16.24 11.19
CA ARG A 490 5.82 -17.14 12.33
C ARG A 490 4.58 -16.89 13.18
N ASN A 491 3.79 -17.94 13.37
CA ASN A 491 2.72 -17.94 14.36
C ASN A 491 3.25 -17.83 15.80
N GLU A 492 4.58 -17.83 16.01
CA GLU A 492 5.19 -17.99 17.31
C GLU A 492 6.59 -17.37 17.48
N SER A 493 6.85 -17.05 18.75
CA SER A 493 8.13 -16.79 19.40
C SER A 493 9.33 -17.70 19.10
N ARG A 494 10.46 -17.28 18.53
CA ARG A 494 11.74 -18.00 18.64
C ARG A 494 12.65 -17.36 19.70
N PHE A 495 13.35 -18.22 20.42
CA PHE A 495 14.23 -17.88 21.52
C PHE A 495 15.58 -18.55 21.32
N ALA A 496 16.67 -17.85 21.64
CA ALA A 496 18.00 -18.41 21.65
C ALA A 496 18.06 -19.44 22.76
N PHE A 497 18.36 -20.67 22.39
CA PHE A 497 18.44 -21.74 23.36
C PHE A 497 19.36 -22.81 22.80
N LYS A 498 20.49 -23.04 23.48
CA LYS A 498 21.45 -24.07 23.12
C LYS A 498 21.28 -25.28 24.03
N THR A 499 20.83 -26.38 23.46
CA THR A 499 20.77 -27.69 24.11
C THR A 499 21.16 -28.79 23.13
N ALA A 500 21.70 -29.87 23.66
CA ALA A 500 22.04 -31.04 22.87
C ALA A 500 20.76 -31.81 22.50
N VAL A 501 20.66 -32.22 21.24
CA VAL A 501 19.57 -33.05 20.72
C VAL A 501 20.12 -34.21 19.91
N MET A 502 19.39 -35.32 19.90
CA MET A 502 19.69 -36.48 19.05
C MET A 502 18.66 -36.54 17.92
N LEU A 503 19.15 -36.58 16.69
CA LEU A 503 18.36 -36.71 15.46
C LEU A 503 18.45 -38.15 14.97
N SER A 504 17.33 -38.72 14.54
CA SER A 504 17.30 -40.04 13.91
C SER A 504 16.30 -40.12 12.77
N GLN A 505 16.70 -40.74 11.66
CA GLN A 505 15.84 -41.03 10.50
C GLN A 505 16.32 -42.35 9.87
N GLY A 506 15.47 -43.38 9.91
CA GLY A 506 15.87 -44.73 9.51
C GLY A 506 17.05 -45.26 10.33
N LYS A 507 18.16 -45.60 9.66
CA LYS A 507 19.41 -46.08 10.29
C LYS A 507 20.38 -44.96 10.66
N GLN A 508 20.09 -43.71 10.28
CA GLN A 508 20.96 -42.57 10.56
C GLN A 508 20.65 -42.00 11.95
N SER A 509 21.68 -41.77 12.75
CA SER A 509 21.59 -41.10 14.06
C SER A 509 22.72 -40.09 14.20
N MET A 510 22.40 -38.88 14.67
CA MET A 510 23.37 -37.80 14.80
C MET A 510 23.08 -36.90 16.00
N ALA A 511 24.15 -36.48 16.68
CA ALA A 511 24.08 -35.41 17.68
C ALA A 511 24.05 -34.03 17.01
N ALA A 512 23.15 -33.17 17.46
CA ALA A 512 23.07 -31.79 17.05
C ALA A 512 22.94 -30.87 18.27
N SER A 513 23.14 -29.57 18.06
CA SER A 513 22.81 -28.54 19.04
C SER A 513 21.71 -27.66 18.50
N THR A 514 20.74 -27.31 19.33
CA THR A 514 19.82 -26.21 19.00
C THR A 514 20.59 -24.89 18.95
N ASP A 515 20.26 -24.07 17.95
CA ASP A 515 20.64 -22.66 17.88
C ASP A 515 19.49 -21.79 18.40
N ASP A 516 18.27 -22.12 17.99
CA ASP A 516 17.04 -21.48 18.43
C ASP A 516 15.88 -22.48 18.53
N ILE A 517 14.92 -22.16 19.42
CA ILE A 517 13.70 -22.94 19.64
C ILE A 517 12.47 -22.03 19.58
N SER A 518 11.34 -22.59 19.15
CA SER A 518 9.99 -22.06 19.37
C SER A 518 9.08 -23.18 19.85
N SER A 519 7.79 -22.91 20.09
CA SER A 519 6.89 -23.97 20.52
C SER A 519 6.79 -25.09 19.47
N ARG A 520 6.86 -24.78 18.17
CA ARG A 520 6.76 -25.76 17.06
C ARG A 520 7.98 -25.84 16.14
N GLY A 521 9.00 -25.01 16.32
CA GLY A 521 10.11 -24.88 15.38
C GLY A 521 11.47 -25.03 16.05
N LEU A 522 12.43 -25.60 15.32
CA LEU A 522 13.81 -25.70 15.76
C LEU A 522 14.74 -25.22 14.66
N LYS A 523 15.83 -24.56 15.04
CA LYS A 523 17.02 -24.42 14.21
C LYS A 523 18.14 -25.17 14.90
N LEU A 524 18.79 -26.07 14.18
CA LEU A 524 19.85 -26.91 14.70
C LEU A 524 21.12 -26.73 13.89
N SER A 525 22.26 -26.92 14.55
CA SER A 525 23.57 -27.05 13.92
C SER A 525 24.15 -28.43 14.22
N VAL A 526 24.67 -29.07 13.18
CA VAL A 526 25.39 -30.36 13.25
C VAL A 526 26.88 -30.15 12.96
N THR A 527 27.73 -31.02 13.48
CA THR A 527 29.19 -30.93 13.27
C THR A 527 29.63 -31.45 11.91
N THR A 528 28.88 -32.41 11.35
CA THR A 528 29.10 -32.97 10.03
C THR A 528 27.87 -32.77 9.14
N PRO A 529 28.03 -32.40 7.87
CA PRO A 529 26.93 -32.31 6.90
C PRO A 529 26.05 -33.55 6.90
N VAL A 530 24.73 -33.35 6.95
CA VAL A 530 23.75 -34.43 6.82
C VAL A 530 22.85 -34.25 5.62
N ASN A 531 22.43 -35.38 5.06
CA ASN A 531 21.43 -35.47 4.02
C ASN A 531 20.29 -36.38 4.51
N PHE A 532 19.26 -35.76 5.07
CA PHE A 532 18.03 -36.42 5.47
C PHE A 532 17.03 -36.37 4.31
N ASP A 533 16.15 -37.37 4.23
CA ASP A 533 15.03 -37.37 3.29
C ASP A 533 14.00 -36.32 3.72
N GLU A 534 13.66 -35.40 2.81
CA GLU A 534 12.69 -34.32 3.06
C GLU A 534 11.23 -34.83 3.11
N ALA A 535 10.96 -36.02 2.57
CA ALA A 535 9.62 -36.62 2.57
C ALA A 535 9.28 -37.34 3.88
N GLU A 536 10.28 -37.80 4.63
CA GLU A 536 10.13 -38.59 5.86
C GLU A 536 10.37 -37.77 7.14
N PRO A 537 9.74 -38.14 8.27
CA PRO A 537 9.98 -37.44 9.54
C PRO A 537 11.37 -37.73 10.12
N ILE A 538 11.93 -36.72 10.76
CA ILE A 538 13.13 -36.80 11.59
C ILE A 538 12.68 -36.89 13.05
N LEU A 539 13.09 -37.95 13.74
CA LEU A 539 12.80 -38.16 15.16
C LEU A 539 13.84 -37.45 16.02
N ILE A 540 13.40 -36.57 16.91
CA ILE A 540 14.24 -35.74 17.78
C ILE A 540 14.10 -36.16 19.23
N SER A 541 15.22 -36.29 19.94
CA SER A 541 15.24 -36.51 21.39
C SER A 541 15.99 -35.39 22.11
N PHE A 542 15.48 -34.96 23.27
CA PHE A 542 16.06 -33.90 24.12
C PHE A 542 16.63 -34.48 25.42
N PRO A 543 17.81 -35.12 25.40
CA PRO A 543 18.34 -35.85 26.56
C PRO A 543 18.55 -34.96 27.79
N LYS A 544 19.01 -33.72 27.60
CA LYS A 544 19.23 -32.77 28.71
C LYS A 544 17.94 -32.18 29.29
N LEU A 545 16.86 -32.17 28.52
CA LEU A 545 15.57 -31.62 28.97
C LEU A 545 14.65 -32.70 29.56
N GLN A 546 14.94 -33.99 29.29
CA GLN A 546 14.17 -35.12 29.81
C GLN A 546 13.99 -35.11 31.35
N PRO A 547 15.01 -34.78 32.17
CA PRO A 547 14.84 -34.71 33.63
C PRO A 547 13.85 -33.61 34.07
N LEU A 548 13.72 -32.53 33.29
CA LEU A 548 12.81 -31.42 33.56
C LEU A 548 11.38 -31.72 33.11
N ALA A 549 11.18 -32.77 32.32
CA ALA A 549 9.89 -33.13 31.71
C ALA A 549 9.02 -34.03 32.60
N GLY A 550 9.53 -34.47 33.75
CA GLY A 550 8.83 -35.38 34.66
C GLY A 550 8.46 -36.69 33.95
N LYS A 551 7.17 -37.05 33.98
CA LYS A 551 6.63 -38.25 33.30
C LYS A 551 6.54 -38.11 31.77
N THR A 552 6.78 -36.91 31.23
CA THR A 552 6.62 -36.62 29.81
C THR A 552 7.83 -37.11 29.03
N SER A 553 7.63 -37.98 28.04
CA SER A 553 8.73 -38.45 27.17
C SER A 553 9.10 -37.38 26.14
N LEU A 554 10.37 -36.97 26.14
CA LEU A 554 10.99 -36.10 25.14
C LEU A 554 11.94 -36.89 24.22
N ALA A 555 11.65 -38.17 24.00
CA ALA A 555 12.35 -39.03 23.07
C ALA A 555 11.50 -39.28 21.81
N SER A 556 12.19 -39.42 20.67
CA SER A 556 11.60 -39.78 19.37
C SER A 556 10.42 -38.90 18.92
N LEU A 557 10.56 -37.59 19.09
CA LEU A 557 9.54 -36.60 18.72
C LEU A 557 9.58 -36.32 17.20
N PRO A 558 8.47 -36.42 16.46
CA PRO A 558 8.48 -36.30 15.01
C PRO A 558 8.53 -34.84 14.52
N TYR A 559 9.56 -34.50 13.76
CA TYR A 559 9.72 -33.21 13.10
C TYR A 559 9.94 -33.39 11.59
N ARG A 560 9.45 -32.44 10.79
CA ARG A 560 9.72 -32.39 9.35
C ARG A 560 10.87 -31.44 9.06
N LEU A 561 11.73 -31.83 8.13
CA LEU A 561 12.75 -30.96 7.56
C LEU A 561 12.09 -29.88 6.70
N ILE A 562 12.34 -28.61 7.04
CA ILE A 562 11.83 -27.46 6.28
C ILE A 562 12.85 -26.99 5.26
N ARG A 563 14.13 -26.94 5.67
CA ARG A 563 15.25 -26.53 4.81
C ARG A 563 16.59 -26.81 5.47
N THR A 564 17.60 -27.09 4.64
CA THR A 564 19.03 -27.10 5.02
C THR A 564 19.77 -25.84 4.55
N ARG A 565 20.82 -25.44 5.26
CA ARG A 565 21.75 -24.36 4.88
C ARG A 565 23.20 -24.80 5.11
N LYS A 566 24.14 -24.10 4.47
CA LYS A 566 25.59 -24.36 4.57
C LYS A 566 25.92 -25.84 4.26
N ASN A 567 25.41 -26.34 3.13
CA ASN A 567 25.59 -27.74 2.70
C ASN A 567 25.26 -28.77 3.78
N GLY A 568 24.09 -28.68 4.43
CA GLY A 568 23.64 -29.68 5.40
C GLY A 568 24.14 -29.48 6.83
N ILE A 569 24.87 -28.41 7.13
CA ILE A 569 25.36 -28.11 8.49
C ILE A 569 24.28 -27.48 9.39
N THR A 570 23.39 -26.66 8.82
CA THR A 570 22.30 -26.02 9.57
C THR A 570 20.96 -26.54 9.10
N LEU A 571 20.15 -27.04 10.03
CA LEU A 571 18.84 -27.63 9.77
C LEU A 571 17.73 -26.75 10.35
N HIS A 572 16.69 -26.50 9.57
CA HIS A 572 15.45 -25.89 10.04
C HIS A 572 14.35 -26.93 10.06
N LEU A 573 13.79 -27.18 11.24
CA LEU A 573 12.79 -28.22 11.48
C LEU A 573 11.48 -27.63 12.01
N ALA A 574 10.37 -28.29 11.74
CA ALA A 574 9.06 -27.97 12.31
C ALA A 574 8.39 -29.24 12.84
N ALA A 575 7.76 -29.16 14.02
CA ALA A 575 7.09 -30.30 14.64
C ALA A 575 5.93 -30.79 13.76
N GLN A 576 5.80 -32.10 13.62
CA GLN A 576 4.71 -32.71 12.87
C GLN A 576 3.48 -32.83 13.78
N VAL A 577 2.64 -31.79 13.77
CA VAL A 577 1.41 -31.73 14.57
C VAL A 577 0.25 -32.32 13.77
N GLY A 578 -0.20 -33.51 14.18
CA GLY A 578 -1.40 -34.18 13.64
C GLY A 578 -2.65 -33.90 14.49
N HIS A 579 -3.59 -34.84 14.52
CA HIS A 579 -4.82 -34.75 15.34
C HIS A 579 -4.54 -34.93 16.85
N THR A 580 -3.44 -35.57 17.22
CA THR A 580 -3.01 -35.74 18.61
C THR A 580 -2.03 -34.63 19.04
N PRO A 581 -2.11 -34.12 20.28
CA PRO A 581 -1.18 -33.11 20.78
C PRO A 581 0.28 -33.60 20.70
N HIS A 582 1.14 -32.79 20.09
CA HIS A 582 2.56 -33.10 20.01
C HIS A 582 3.22 -32.78 21.36
N VAL A 583 3.60 -33.82 22.11
CA VAL A 583 4.14 -33.73 23.47
C VAL A 583 5.32 -32.76 23.60
N GLY A 584 6.24 -32.79 22.63
CA GLY A 584 7.38 -31.85 22.60
C GLY A 584 6.97 -30.38 22.41
N VAL A 585 5.85 -30.11 21.73
CA VAL A 585 5.37 -28.73 21.50
C VAL A 585 4.83 -28.16 22.80
N GLU A 586 4.04 -28.94 23.53
CA GLU A 586 3.53 -28.52 24.84
C GLU A 586 4.65 -28.27 25.84
N PHE A 587 5.63 -29.18 25.89
CA PHE A 587 6.77 -29.04 26.78
C PHE A 587 7.60 -27.79 26.43
N LEU A 588 7.97 -27.60 25.17
CA LEU A 588 8.73 -26.43 24.74
C LEU A 588 7.93 -25.14 24.95
N ASN A 589 6.61 -25.14 24.76
CA ASN A 589 5.79 -23.96 25.06
C ASN A 589 5.85 -23.61 26.56
N ARG A 590 5.67 -24.59 27.46
CA ARG A 590 5.78 -24.38 28.91
C ARG A 590 7.18 -23.93 29.33
N LEU A 591 8.22 -24.55 28.76
CA LEU A 591 9.62 -24.17 29.01
C LEU A 591 9.86 -22.70 28.64
N ILE A 592 9.38 -22.29 27.47
CA ILE A 592 9.50 -20.93 26.96
C ILE A 592 8.69 -19.95 27.81
N GLU A 593 7.44 -20.27 28.15
CA GLU A 593 6.58 -19.42 28.97
C GLU A 593 7.15 -19.19 30.37
N HIS A 594 7.65 -20.26 31.01
CA HIS A 594 8.19 -20.20 32.37
C HIS A 594 9.56 -19.49 32.44
N ASN A 595 10.37 -19.56 31.38
CA ASN A 595 11.70 -18.95 31.33
C ASN A 595 11.76 -17.72 30.42
N ARG A 596 10.60 -17.10 30.11
CA ARG A 596 10.49 -16.04 29.11
C ARG A 596 11.43 -14.86 29.35
N GLU A 597 11.65 -14.48 30.61
CA GLU A 597 12.54 -13.36 31.00
C GLU A 597 14.03 -13.71 30.91
N LYS A 598 14.38 -15.02 30.93
CA LYS A 598 15.77 -15.51 30.89
C LYS A 598 16.21 -15.91 29.49
N LEU A 599 15.26 -16.17 28.60
CA LEU A 599 15.52 -16.57 27.22
C LEU A 599 15.61 -15.34 26.32
N GLU A 600 16.74 -15.16 25.64
CA GLU A 600 16.87 -14.11 24.63
C GLU A 600 15.90 -14.38 23.47
N LYS A 601 14.93 -13.50 23.28
CA LYS A 601 13.92 -13.65 22.23
C LYS A 601 14.46 -13.24 20.88
N LEU A 602 14.88 -14.23 20.09
CA LEU A 602 15.40 -14.04 18.73
C LEU A 602 14.35 -13.54 17.72
N THR A 603 13.05 -13.69 18.00
CA THR A 603 11.98 -13.02 17.23
C THR A 603 11.26 -11.95 18.02
N GLU A 604 11.97 -11.10 18.74
CA GLU A 604 11.40 -9.80 19.09
C GLU A 604 12.40 -8.68 18.83
N ASN A 605 11.88 -7.63 18.21
CA ASN A 605 12.19 -6.26 18.55
C ASN A 605 13.67 -5.88 18.69
N ASN A 606 14.40 -5.88 17.58
CA ASN A 606 15.10 -4.62 17.32
C ASN A 606 14.03 -3.63 16.87
N HIS A 607 13.28 -3.06 17.83
CA HIS A 607 12.29 -2.02 17.59
C HIS A 607 12.93 -0.93 16.72
N ASN A 608 14.15 -0.53 17.07
CA ASN A 608 14.96 0.42 16.31
C ASN A 608 15.24 -0.04 14.86
N VAL A 609 15.48 -1.33 14.60
CA VAL A 609 15.67 -1.83 13.21
C VAL A 609 14.33 -1.88 12.46
N LYS A 610 13.22 -2.18 13.13
CA LYS A 610 11.88 -2.12 12.53
C LYS A 610 11.50 -0.68 12.18
N GLU A 611 11.71 0.26 13.10
CA GLU A 611 11.50 1.70 12.88
C GLU A 611 12.43 2.22 11.79
N LEU A 612 13.72 1.87 11.82
CA LEU A 612 14.67 2.27 10.77
C LEU A 612 14.26 1.72 9.40
N ALA A 613 13.86 0.44 9.34
CA ALA A 613 13.36 -0.16 8.09
C ALA A 613 12.11 0.56 7.57
N ASP A 614 11.18 0.91 8.46
CA ASP A 614 9.95 1.64 8.11
C ASP A 614 10.25 3.09 7.67
N GLY A 615 11.13 3.80 8.37
CA GLY A 615 11.58 5.14 8.00
C GLY A 615 12.35 5.16 6.68
N MET A 616 13.27 4.23 6.46
CA MET A 616 13.97 4.05 5.18
C MET A 616 12.97 3.75 4.05
N LYS A 617 11.99 2.88 4.30
CA LYS A 617 10.90 2.60 3.36
C LYS A 617 10.11 3.85 3.03
N ASN A 618 9.74 4.65 4.02
CA ASN A 618 8.97 5.88 3.80
C ASN A 618 9.79 6.88 2.97
N ILE A 619 11.08 7.06 3.26
CA ILE A 619 11.98 7.90 2.44
C ILE A 619 12.01 7.41 0.99
N ALA A 620 12.20 6.10 0.77
CA ALA A 620 12.32 5.50 -0.56
C ALA A 620 11.02 5.56 -1.37
N MET A 621 9.86 5.62 -0.72
CA MET A 621 8.55 5.67 -1.36
C MET A 621 8.12 7.09 -1.76
N ARG A 622 8.69 8.15 -1.18
CA ARG A 622 8.33 9.56 -1.47
C ARG A 622 8.50 9.93 -2.94
N LYS A 623 9.49 9.35 -3.64
CA LYS A 623 9.65 9.45 -5.10
C LYS A 623 9.65 8.06 -5.74
N LEU A 624 8.61 7.79 -6.51
CA LEU A 624 8.47 6.52 -7.22
C LEU A 624 9.28 6.55 -8.53
N ALA A 625 10.16 5.58 -8.74
CA ALA A 625 10.90 5.43 -9.99
C ALA A 625 10.03 4.86 -11.14
N SER A 626 8.88 4.28 -10.80
CA SER A 626 7.93 3.60 -11.68
C SER A 626 6.50 4.00 -11.30
N VAL A 627 5.50 3.55 -12.07
CA VAL A 627 4.07 3.70 -11.72
C VAL A 627 3.51 2.33 -11.32
N PRO A 628 3.35 2.04 -10.02
CA PRO A 628 2.72 0.81 -9.56
C PRO A 628 1.26 0.70 -10.03
N TYR A 629 0.78 -0.52 -10.24
CA TYR A 629 -0.62 -0.78 -10.52
C TYR A 629 -1.12 -2.03 -9.78
N TYR A 630 -2.43 -2.09 -9.56
CA TYR A 630 -3.06 -3.16 -8.78
C TYR A 630 -4.23 -3.77 -9.54
N LEU A 631 -4.25 -5.11 -9.57
CA LEU A 631 -5.28 -5.90 -10.23
C LEU A 631 -6.31 -6.35 -9.19
N GLU A 632 -7.55 -5.89 -9.34
CA GLU A 632 -8.66 -6.23 -8.47
C GLU A 632 -9.51 -7.35 -9.10
N ARG A 633 -9.84 -8.36 -8.30
CA ARG A 633 -10.73 -9.45 -8.73
C ARG A 633 -12.16 -8.96 -8.85
N THR A 634 -12.87 -9.48 -9.84
CA THR A 634 -14.33 -9.39 -9.94
C THR A 634 -14.94 -10.78 -9.79
N VAL A 635 -16.27 -10.88 -9.82
CA VAL A 635 -16.98 -12.17 -9.70
C VAL A 635 -16.52 -13.18 -10.76
N LYS A 636 -16.24 -12.73 -11.99
CA LYS A 636 -15.88 -13.60 -13.12
C LYS A 636 -14.48 -13.35 -13.69
N SER A 637 -13.84 -12.22 -13.36
CA SER A 637 -12.60 -11.78 -14.00
C SER A 637 -11.72 -10.98 -13.03
N ALA A 638 -10.94 -10.05 -13.55
CA ALA A 638 -10.21 -9.03 -12.82
C ALA A 638 -10.00 -7.82 -13.73
N TYR A 639 -9.60 -6.68 -13.18
CA TYR A 639 -9.25 -5.47 -13.93
C TYR A 639 -8.21 -4.64 -13.17
N ILE A 640 -7.50 -3.76 -13.87
CA ILE A 640 -6.58 -2.83 -13.22
C ILE A 640 -7.42 -1.72 -12.59
N SER A 641 -7.60 -1.79 -11.27
CA SER A 641 -8.48 -0.89 -10.54
C SER A 641 -7.79 0.41 -10.13
N THR A 642 -6.48 0.32 -9.90
CA THR A 642 -5.75 1.36 -9.18
C THR A 642 -4.34 1.55 -9.75
N LEU A 643 -3.93 2.80 -9.93
CA LEU A 643 -2.54 3.21 -10.14
C LEU A 643 -1.98 3.84 -8.85
N GLY A 644 -0.75 3.50 -8.50
CA GLY A 644 0.02 4.19 -7.48
C GLY A 644 0.72 5.39 -8.08
N ILE A 645 0.48 6.58 -7.54
CA ILE A 645 1.12 7.82 -7.98
C ILE A 645 1.85 8.49 -6.81
N GLY A 646 2.88 9.27 -7.12
CA GLY A 646 3.52 10.17 -6.16
C GLY A 646 2.81 11.53 -6.10
N THR A 647 3.38 12.46 -5.35
CA THR A 647 2.95 13.88 -5.33
C THR A 647 3.51 14.69 -6.49
N GLU A 648 4.56 14.19 -7.14
CA GLU A 648 5.16 14.78 -8.32
C GLU A 648 4.50 14.27 -9.61
N GLN A 649 4.51 15.08 -10.65
CA GLN A 649 4.03 14.72 -11.98
C GLN A 649 4.87 13.54 -12.52
N ASN A 650 4.21 12.49 -13.03
CA ASN A 650 4.88 11.33 -13.62
C ASN A 650 4.47 11.19 -15.08
N HIS A 651 5.43 11.23 -15.99
CA HIS A 651 5.16 11.19 -17.43
C HIS A 651 4.35 9.96 -17.86
N ILE A 652 4.62 8.78 -17.29
CA ILE A 652 3.88 7.54 -17.59
C ILE A 652 2.42 7.68 -17.17
N ALA A 653 2.16 8.19 -15.96
CA ALA A 653 0.79 8.39 -15.50
C ALA A 653 0.06 9.43 -16.37
N ASN A 654 0.76 10.53 -16.71
CA ASN A 654 0.19 11.67 -17.43
C ASN A 654 -0.29 11.32 -18.83
N ILE A 655 0.41 10.43 -19.55
CA ILE A 655 -0.05 10.00 -20.88
C ILE A 655 -1.38 9.24 -20.84
N PHE A 656 -1.75 8.68 -19.69
CA PHE A 656 -3.03 7.99 -19.48
C PHE A 656 -4.06 8.83 -18.72
N ALA A 657 -3.76 10.09 -18.38
CA ALA A 657 -4.70 10.94 -17.65
C ALA A 657 -6.01 11.10 -18.43
N SER A 658 -7.15 10.90 -17.76
CA SER A 658 -8.47 11.11 -18.35
C SER A 658 -8.72 12.60 -18.57
N GLN A 659 -9.30 13.00 -19.71
CA GLN A 659 -9.74 14.38 -19.97
C GLN A 659 -11.01 14.78 -19.17
N SER A 660 -11.48 13.92 -18.27
CA SER A 660 -12.60 14.19 -17.37
C SER A 660 -12.22 15.12 -16.21
N ASP A 661 -13.21 15.78 -15.59
CA ASP A 661 -13.04 16.58 -14.37
C ASP A 661 -12.40 15.82 -13.18
N ASN A 662 -12.33 14.50 -13.24
CA ASN A 662 -11.66 13.68 -12.24
C ASN A 662 -10.15 13.56 -12.51
N THR A 663 -9.37 14.42 -11.85
CA THR A 663 -7.91 14.49 -11.94
C THR A 663 -7.16 13.24 -11.45
N LEU A 664 -7.85 12.29 -10.80
CA LEU A 664 -7.29 11.02 -10.31
C LEU A 664 -7.82 9.81 -11.08
N ALA A 665 -8.29 9.99 -12.31
CA ALA A 665 -8.72 8.92 -13.20
C ALA A 665 -7.80 8.78 -14.41
N TYR A 666 -7.42 7.54 -14.73
CA TYR A 666 -6.49 7.23 -15.82
C TYR A 666 -7.08 6.20 -16.77
N ASN A 667 -7.21 6.54 -18.05
CA ASN A 667 -7.74 5.67 -19.08
C ASN A 667 -6.65 4.77 -19.67
N LEU A 668 -6.64 3.50 -19.26
CA LEU A 668 -5.70 2.49 -19.71
C LEU A 668 -6.18 1.71 -20.94
N ALA A 669 -7.25 2.15 -21.63
CA ALA A 669 -7.75 1.49 -22.83
C ALA A 669 -6.66 1.23 -23.90
N PRO A 670 -5.74 2.16 -24.22
CA PRO A 670 -4.68 1.90 -25.21
C PRO A 670 -3.81 0.68 -24.86
N LEU A 671 -3.66 0.40 -23.57
CA LEU A 671 -2.87 -0.70 -23.01
C LEU A 671 -3.67 -2.00 -22.90
N LEU A 672 -4.97 -1.91 -22.59
CA LEU A 672 -5.77 -3.02 -22.08
C LEU A 672 -6.84 -3.55 -23.04
N ASN A 673 -7.22 -2.78 -24.07
CA ASN A 673 -8.20 -3.16 -25.08
C ASN A 673 -7.79 -4.41 -25.89
N ASP A 674 -8.69 -4.89 -26.75
CA ASP A 674 -8.43 -5.97 -27.71
C ASP A 674 -7.98 -7.28 -27.04
N GLY A 675 -8.51 -7.55 -25.83
CA GLY A 675 -8.19 -8.75 -25.06
C GLY A 675 -6.82 -8.72 -24.37
N LYS A 676 -6.03 -7.65 -24.53
CA LYS A 676 -4.68 -7.51 -23.93
C LYS A 676 -4.71 -7.59 -22.40
N LEU A 677 -5.73 -7.04 -21.73
CA LEU A 677 -5.88 -7.20 -20.28
C LEU A 677 -5.88 -8.69 -19.87
N LYS A 678 -6.64 -9.53 -20.56
CA LYS A 678 -6.74 -10.96 -20.25
C LYS A 678 -5.46 -11.70 -20.61
N ARG A 679 -4.92 -11.44 -21.81
CA ARG A 679 -3.71 -12.08 -22.36
C ARG A 679 -2.45 -11.73 -21.57
N ASP A 680 -2.25 -10.45 -21.29
CA ASP A 680 -0.97 -9.90 -20.82
C ASP A 680 -0.96 -9.60 -19.31
N PHE A 681 -2.10 -9.61 -18.62
CA PHE A 681 -2.13 -9.37 -17.17
C PHE A 681 -2.79 -10.51 -16.42
N ILE A 682 -4.08 -10.78 -16.70
CA ILE A 682 -4.88 -11.70 -15.88
C ILE A 682 -4.37 -13.15 -16.00
N THR A 683 -4.20 -13.66 -17.21
CA THR A 683 -3.82 -15.07 -17.42
C THR A 683 -2.45 -15.39 -16.83
N PRO A 684 -1.39 -14.58 -17.09
CA PRO A 684 -0.08 -14.79 -16.48
C PRO A 684 -0.11 -14.67 -14.96
N MET A 685 -0.73 -13.64 -14.39
CA MET A 685 -0.78 -13.46 -12.93
C MET A 685 -1.52 -14.60 -12.23
N ARG A 686 -2.62 -15.12 -12.79
CA ARG A 686 -3.38 -16.24 -12.19
C ARG A 686 -2.58 -17.55 -12.15
N SER A 687 -1.62 -17.72 -13.05
CA SER A 687 -0.72 -18.88 -13.07
C SER A 687 0.42 -18.79 -12.03
N MET A 688 0.65 -17.60 -11.48
CA MET A 688 1.73 -17.33 -10.52
C MET A 688 1.26 -17.57 -9.08
N LYS A 689 2.19 -18.01 -8.23
CA LYS A 689 1.96 -18.02 -6.79
C LYS A 689 2.43 -16.68 -6.18
N PRO A 690 1.86 -16.23 -5.06
CA PRO A 690 2.26 -14.97 -4.41
C PRO A 690 3.74 -14.89 -4.01
N GLN A 691 4.41 -16.04 -3.83
CA GLN A 691 5.84 -16.11 -3.53
C GLN A 691 6.75 -15.99 -4.75
N ASN A 692 6.20 -16.09 -5.96
CA ASN A 692 6.98 -15.91 -7.18
C ASN A 692 7.38 -14.43 -7.30
N GLY A 693 8.56 -14.17 -7.86
CA GLY A 693 8.96 -12.81 -8.21
C GLY A 693 8.11 -12.25 -9.35
N LEU A 694 8.28 -10.95 -9.63
CA LEU A 694 7.66 -10.33 -10.80
C LEU A 694 8.26 -10.88 -12.11
N SER A 695 7.39 -11.21 -13.06
CA SER A 695 7.76 -11.34 -14.47
C SER A 695 7.55 -10.00 -15.17
N TYR A 696 8.10 -9.81 -16.37
CA TYR A 696 7.83 -8.62 -17.17
C TYR A 696 7.68 -8.93 -18.66
N PHE A 697 7.13 -7.97 -19.37
CA PHE A 697 7.13 -7.86 -20.84
C PHE A 697 7.28 -6.38 -21.21
N GLU A 698 7.62 -6.08 -22.47
CA GLU A 698 7.84 -4.70 -22.91
C GLU A 698 6.74 -4.21 -23.86
N ILE A 699 6.47 -2.91 -23.79
CA ILE A 699 5.46 -2.22 -24.58
C ILE A 699 6.08 -0.99 -25.20
N PHE A 700 5.89 -0.86 -26.50
CA PHE A 700 6.28 0.30 -27.29
C PHE A 700 5.07 1.23 -27.39
N VAL A 701 5.29 2.48 -26.98
CA VAL A 701 4.26 3.50 -26.85
C VAL A 701 4.57 4.63 -27.82
N GLN A 702 3.60 4.91 -28.69
CA GLN A 702 3.59 6.07 -29.54
C GLN A 702 2.67 7.13 -28.92
N ILE A 703 3.21 8.33 -28.72
CA ILE A 703 2.50 9.48 -28.16
C ILE A 703 2.44 10.54 -29.26
N SER A 704 1.27 10.75 -29.84
CA SER A 704 1.06 11.74 -30.90
C SER A 704 0.25 12.92 -30.36
N ARG A 705 0.68 14.15 -30.68
CA ARG A 705 -0.07 15.37 -30.34
C ARG A 705 -1.04 15.70 -31.46
N MET A 706 -2.33 15.82 -31.13
CA MET A 706 -3.37 16.25 -32.06
C MET A 706 -3.61 17.78 -31.98
N SER A 707 -4.42 18.30 -32.90
CA SER A 707 -5.00 19.64 -32.80
C SER A 707 -5.68 19.85 -31.43
N GLN A 708 -5.63 21.06 -30.89
CA GLN A 708 -6.19 21.44 -29.57
C GLN A 708 -5.49 20.79 -28.36
N GLY A 709 -4.30 20.21 -28.52
CA GLY A 709 -3.49 19.71 -27.39
C GLY A 709 -3.91 18.34 -26.85
N GLN A 710 -4.83 17.64 -27.53
CA GLN A 710 -5.18 16.26 -27.18
C GLN A 710 -4.03 15.31 -27.49
N ILE A 711 -3.78 14.35 -26.58
CA ILE A 711 -2.75 13.33 -26.74
C ILE A 711 -3.41 12.02 -27.22
N LYS A 712 -2.90 11.45 -28.30
CA LYS A 712 -3.22 10.08 -28.73
C LYS A 712 -2.13 9.14 -28.27
N VAL A 713 -2.51 8.09 -27.54
CA VAL A 713 -1.59 7.03 -27.12
C VAL A 713 -1.91 5.75 -27.87
N ARG A 714 -0.89 5.13 -28.47
CA ARG A 714 -0.96 3.79 -29.06
C ARG A 714 0.08 2.89 -28.40
N CYS A 715 -0.34 1.75 -27.87
CA CYS A 715 0.53 0.77 -27.22
C CYS A 715 0.57 -0.55 -28.00
N ILE A 716 1.78 -1.04 -28.29
CA ILE A 716 2.03 -2.33 -28.93
C ILE A 716 3.00 -3.13 -28.06
N SER A 717 2.69 -4.39 -27.77
CA SER A 717 3.60 -5.28 -27.03
C SER A 717 4.74 -5.76 -27.93
N ASP A 718 5.91 -5.98 -27.35
CA ASP A 718 7.02 -6.70 -27.96
C ASP A 718 6.63 -8.04 -28.60
N CYS A 719 5.65 -8.75 -28.03
CA CYS A 719 5.12 -10.00 -28.54
C CYS A 719 4.37 -9.86 -29.87
N ASP A 720 3.78 -8.68 -30.10
CA ASP A 720 3.05 -8.31 -31.32
C ASP A 720 4.00 -7.67 -32.36
N LEU A 721 5.21 -7.25 -31.95
CA LEU A 721 6.22 -6.59 -32.79
C LEU A 721 7.56 -7.35 -32.69
N ARG A 722 7.62 -8.55 -33.27
CA ARG A 722 8.73 -9.50 -33.06
C ARG A 722 9.99 -9.19 -33.85
N GLU A 723 9.85 -8.63 -35.06
CA GLU A 723 10.99 -8.39 -35.94
C GLU A 723 11.70 -7.08 -35.61
N ARG A 724 13.04 -7.11 -35.61
CA ARG A 724 13.88 -5.94 -35.32
C ARG A 724 13.63 -4.77 -36.28
N SER A 725 13.38 -5.05 -37.56
CA SER A 725 13.04 -4.03 -38.57
C SER A 725 11.71 -3.35 -38.24
N GLN A 726 10.68 -4.12 -37.87
CA GLN A 726 9.38 -3.58 -37.47
C GLN A 726 9.47 -2.74 -36.19
N GLN A 727 10.29 -3.18 -35.23
CA GLN A 727 10.62 -2.43 -34.02
C GLN A 727 11.27 -1.09 -34.37
N LEU A 728 12.32 -1.08 -35.19
CA LEU A 728 13.01 0.12 -35.63
C LEU A 728 12.06 1.10 -36.35
N SER A 729 11.28 0.61 -37.31
CA SER A 729 10.30 1.43 -38.04
C SER A 729 9.21 2.00 -37.14
N PHE A 730 8.75 1.24 -36.14
CA PHE A 730 7.80 1.75 -35.16
C PHE A 730 8.41 2.89 -34.32
N ILE A 731 9.66 2.74 -33.88
CA ILE A 731 10.36 3.75 -33.08
C ILE A 731 10.52 5.04 -33.90
N GLN A 732 11.08 4.95 -35.11
CA GLN A 732 11.29 6.09 -36.01
C GLN A 732 9.97 6.83 -36.29
N ARG A 733 8.92 6.10 -36.71
CA ARG A 733 7.61 6.69 -36.96
C ARG A 733 6.99 7.35 -35.73
N SER A 734 7.23 6.80 -34.55
CA SER A 734 6.73 7.38 -33.29
C SER A 734 7.45 8.67 -32.93
N GLN A 735 8.76 8.75 -33.19
CA GLN A 735 9.54 9.98 -33.03
C GLN A 735 9.13 11.05 -34.05
N GLU A 736 8.81 10.67 -35.30
CA GLU A 736 8.31 11.61 -36.32
C GLU A 736 6.93 12.18 -35.97
N LEU A 737 6.02 11.35 -35.45
CA LEU A 737 4.65 11.75 -35.11
C LEU A 737 4.52 12.42 -33.73
N GLY A 738 5.59 12.46 -32.95
CA GLY A 738 5.60 13.00 -31.60
C GLY A 738 6.69 12.39 -30.74
N GLU A 739 6.32 11.49 -29.84
CA GLU A 739 7.24 10.89 -28.87
C GLU A 739 7.14 9.37 -28.87
N PHE A 740 8.30 8.72 -28.78
CA PHE A 740 8.43 7.29 -28.52
C PHE A 740 8.76 7.06 -27.04
N MET A 741 8.03 6.14 -26.41
CA MET A 741 8.37 5.64 -25.08
C MET A 741 8.33 4.12 -25.06
N ALA A 742 9.29 3.50 -24.38
CA ALA A 742 9.26 2.07 -24.09
C ALA A 742 8.99 1.85 -22.60
N LEU A 743 8.00 1.00 -22.30
CA LEU A 743 7.61 0.62 -20.95
C LEU A 743 7.91 -0.85 -20.71
N ARG A 744 8.63 -1.15 -19.63
CA ARG A 744 8.66 -2.48 -19.04
C ARG A 744 7.50 -2.61 -18.08
N VAL A 745 6.66 -3.60 -18.32
CA VAL A 745 5.48 -3.88 -17.49
C VAL A 745 5.77 -5.09 -16.61
N TYR A 746 6.06 -4.84 -15.35
CA TYR A 746 6.18 -5.92 -14.37
C TYR A 746 4.80 -6.40 -13.93
N ARG A 747 4.67 -7.69 -13.66
CA ARG A 747 3.43 -8.34 -13.22
C ARG A 747 3.71 -9.53 -12.30
N GLY A 748 2.95 -9.64 -11.22
CA GLY A 748 2.96 -10.76 -10.29
C GLY A 748 1.66 -10.92 -9.50
N ALA A 749 1.47 -12.10 -8.91
CA ALA A 749 0.36 -12.37 -8.00
C ALA A 749 0.69 -11.85 -6.60
N THR A 750 -0.31 -11.31 -5.88
CA THR A 750 -0.12 -10.89 -4.49
C THR A 750 -0.79 -11.85 -3.50
N GLY A 751 -0.35 -11.78 -2.25
CA GLY A 751 -0.91 -12.56 -1.15
C GLY A 751 -2.09 -11.85 -0.49
N LYS A 752 -2.45 -12.34 0.70
CA LYS A 752 -3.44 -11.67 1.55
C LYS A 752 -2.91 -10.30 2.01
N PRO A 753 -3.77 -9.28 2.19
CA PRO A 753 -3.34 -7.99 2.71
C PRO A 753 -2.76 -8.09 4.12
N ASP A 754 -1.72 -7.31 4.41
CA ASP A 754 -1.12 -7.19 5.75
C ASP A 754 -1.90 -6.17 6.59
N LEU A 755 -3.11 -6.56 7.02
CA LEU A 755 -3.99 -5.70 7.81
C LEU A 755 -3.45 -5.41 9.22
N ASN A 756 -2.48 -6.18 9.70
CA ASN A 756 -1.85 -5.95 10.99
C ASN A 756 -0.97 -4.70 10.99
N TYR A 757 -0.32 -4.40 9.85
CA TYR A 757 0.51 -3.19 9.72
C TYR A 757 -0.31 -1.91 9.87
N ILE A 758 -1.52 -1.88 9.30
CA ILE A 758 -2.44 -0.73 9.35
C ILE A 758 -3.51 -0.88 10.45
N ARG A 759 -3.26 -1.72 11.47
CA ARG A 759 -4.29 -2.09 12.45
C ARG A 759 -4.82 -0.89 13.23
N ARG A 760 -3.91 -0.01 13.70
CA ARG A 760 -4.25 1.15 14.52
C ARG A 760 -5.19 2.09 13.77
N GLU A 761 -4.85 2.41 12.53
CA GLU A 761 -5.64 3.29 11.69
C GLU A 761 -6.96 2.68 11.27
N ARG A 762 -6.97 1.37 10.99
CA ARG A 762 -8.19 0.63 10.67
C ARG A 762 -9.15 0.60 11.86
N GLU A 763 -8.64 0.39 13.07
CA GLU A 763 -9.44 0.44 14.30
C GLU A 763 -10.02 1.85 14.51
N TYR A 764 -9.20 2.89 14.34
CA TYR A 764 -9.67 4.29 14.40
C TYR A 764 -10.78 4.58 13.38
N ILE A 765 -10.59 4.18 12.12
CA ILE A 765 -11.60 4.34 11.06
C ILE A 765 -12.86 3.55 11.41
N ASN A 766 -12.74 2.33 11.94
CA ASN A 766 -13.90 1.49 12.26
C ASN A 766 -14.73 2.05 13.42
N ILE A 767 -14.10 2.70 14.41
CA ILE A 767 -14.79 3.37 15.51
C ILE A 767 -15.65 4.53 14.99
N HIS A 768 -15.09 5.38 14.13
CA HIS A 768 -15.76 6.61 13.69
C HIS A 768 -16.54 6.49 12.37
N SER A 769 -16.20 5.53 11.51
CA SER A 769 -16.84 5.30 10.22
C SER A 769 -16.73 3.83 9.74
N PRO A 770 -17.50 2.90 10.36
CA PRO A 770 -17.40 1.47 10.09
C PRO A 770 -17.67 1.09 8.62
N HIS A 771 -18.54 1.83 7.93
CA HIS A 771 -18.78 1.62 6.50
C HIS A 771 -17.54 1.89 5.63
N LYS A 772 -16.76 2.94 5.95
CA LYS A 772 -15.52 3.28 5.23
C LYS A 772 -14.44 2.24 5.51
N GLY A 773 -14.31 1.79 6.76
CA GLY A 773 -13.38 0.75 7.15
C GLY A 773 -13.64 -0.59 6.44
N LYS A 774 -14.90 -1.08 6.47
CA LYS A 774 -15.31 -2.29 5.72
C LYS A 774 -15.05 -2.18 4.22
N LYS A 775 -15.32 -1.02 3.61
CA LYS A 775 -15.06 -0.78 2.19
C LYS A 775 -13.57 -0.84 1.86
N LEU A 776 -12.72 -0.22 2.68
CA LEU A 776 -11.26 -0.27 2.50
C LEU A 776 -10.73 -1.69 2.64
N GLU A 777 -11.16 -2.42 3.68
CA GLU A 777 -10.76 -3.81 3.88
C GLU A 777 -11.17 -4.68 2.68
N GLY A 778 -12.42 -4.57 2.23
CA GLY A 778 -12.91 -5.29 1.06
C GLY A 778 -12.09 -4.99 -0.20
N GLN A 779 -11.72 -3.73 -0.41
CA GLN A 779 -10.87 -3.32 -1.53
C GLN A 779 -9.49 -3.99 -1.46
N LEU A 780 -8.82 -3.94 -0.30
CA LEU A 780 -7.50 -4.58 -0.13
C LEU A 780 -7.57 -6.11 -0.30
N TRP A 781 -8.63 -6.74 0.20
CA TRP A 781 -8.85 -8.18 0.04
C TRP A 781 -9.12 -8.62 -1.40
N ASN A 782 -9.59 -7.71 -2.26
CA ASN A 782 -9.86 -8.00 -3.66
C ASN A 782 -8.63 -7.83 -4.56
N ILE A 783 -7.54 -7.27 -4.06
CA ILE A 783 -6.30 -7.19 -4.83
C ILE A 783 -5.69 -8.60 -4.95
N ILE A 784 -5.55 -9.06 -6.19
CA ILE A 784 -5.01 -10.39 -6.52
C ILE A 784 -3.70 -10.32 -7.31
N GLY A 785 -3.36 -9.14 -7.85
CA GLY A 785 -2.13 -8.93 -8.59
C GLY A 785 -1.57 -7.53 -8.39
N VAL A 786 -0.26 -7.42 -8.58
CA VAL A 786 0.49 -6.16 -8.48
C VAL A 786 1.57 -6.13 -9.55
N GLY A 787 1.94 -4.92 -9.96
CA GLY A 787 3.01 -4.69 -10.92
C GLY A 787 3.38 -3.22 -10.97
N GLU A 788 4.22 -2.87 -11.93
CA GLU A 788 4.61 -1.49 -12.19
C GLU A 788 4.87 -1.26 -13.69
N PHE A 789 4.68 -0.01 -14.11
CA PHE A 789 5.13 0.50 -15.40
C PHE A 789 6.45 1.23 -15.19
N LEU A 790 7.53 0.72 -15.77
CA LEU A 790 8.86 1.30 -15.70
C LEU A 790 9.27 1.83 -17.08
N ASN A 791 9.71 3.08 -17.16
CA ASN A 791 10.26 3.63 -18.39
C ASN A 791 11.67 3.07 -18.65
N VAL A 792 11.83 2.40 -19.79
CA VAL A 792 13.10 1.80 -20.27
C VAL A 792 13.54 2.38 -21.62
N THR A 793 12.97 3.51 -22.05
CA THR A 793 13.20 4.13 -23.38
C THR A 793 14.68 4.30 -23.68
N GLN A 794 15.47 4.85 -22.74
CA GLN A 794 16.90 5.10 -22.95
C GLN A 794 17.68 3.82 -23.26
N GLU A 795 17.37 2.71 -22.61
CA GLU A 795 18.03 1.42 -22.85
C GLU A 795 17.52 0.77 -24.14
N VAL A 796 16.22 0.84 -24.42
CA VAL A 796 15.64 0.30 -25.65
C VAL A 796 16.24 0.98 -26.89
N THR A 797 16.44 2.31 -26.86
CA THR A 797 17.09 3.04 -27.97
C THR A 797 18.50 2.51 -28.25
N LEU A 798 19.26 2.08 -27.22
CA LEU A 798 20.60 1.53 -27.41
C LEU A 798 20.62 0.15 -28.06
N ARG A 799 19.49 -0.54 -28.16
CA ARG A 799 19.37 -1.81 -28.93
C ARG A 799 19.33 -1.55 -30.44
N PHE A 800 19.14 -0.29 -30.85
CA PHE A 800 19.04 0.16 -32.22
C PHE A 800 20.04 1.29 -32.47
N PRO A 801 21.33 0.97 -32.68
CA PRO A 801 22.33 1.99 -32.95
C PRO A 801 22.03 2.84 -34.21
N GLU A 802 21.17 2.36 -35.12
CA GLU A 802 20.64 3.13 -36.26
C GLU A 802 19.84 4.38 -35.84
N LEU A 803 19.44 4.48 -34.57
CA LEU A 803 18.79 5.66 -34.01
C LEU A 803 19.78 6.69 -33.46
N LEU A 804 21.06 6.34 -33.37
CA LEU A 804 22.11 7.17 -32.77
C LEU A 804 23.03 7.83 -33.81
N SER A 805 22.88 7.45 -35.08
CA SER A 805 23.65 7.92 -36.23
C SER A 805 23.17 9.24 -36.79
#